data_AF-A0A2N6BFQ2-F1
#
_entry.id   AF-A0A2N6BFQ2-F1
#
_cell.length_a   1.000
_cell.length_b   1.000
_cell.length_c   1.000
_cell.angle_alpha   90.00
_cell.angle_beta   90.00
_cell.angle_gamma   90.00
#
_symmetry.space_group_name_H-M   'P 1'
#
loop_
_entity.id
_entity.type
_entity.pdbx_description
1 polymer ?
#
loop_
_entity_poly.entity_id
_entity_poly.type
_entity_poly.pdbx_seq_one_letter_code
_entity_poly.pdbx_strand_id
1 'polypeptide(L)'
;MAKRVEVAVNPELRDSRGEGCAREIEEFLHIPLEGVRTLDAFTLDFEVTDGELAALAKEVFSDPVIQVSSTGGMLGAEIFPSFDWLLEVGYLPGVTDNEGRTAKEAVEMLLERSLPHQEKVYTSVQYLIKGSSLERETVEKIAAGLLANPLIQRWRILSREEYEASGGVSPEVPRVTGVSKPIVNEIDLEVSDEELLEISKKGLLALTVGEMQAVRDFYREEQNQAKRAALGLPADKPTDVELECLAQTWSEHCKHKIFNATINYEDEGGNVEVITSIFKTYIQGATKKVREDLGEDDYCLSVFIDNAGVIAFDDDYSLCFKVETHNSPSALDPYGGALTGIVGVNRDPMGTGMGSQLIFNVDTFCFANPFHEEELPPRLLHPRRIYEGVVTGVEHGGNKSGIPTVNGTVYFDDRFLGKPLVFCGTAGLIPRTLNGGPGHNKRTKAGDLVVMAGGRIGKDGIHGATFSSEELHEGSPATAVQLGDPITQKRLYDFLLIARDRGLYSSITDNGAGGLSSSIGEMAEQTGGARLNLDRAPLKYPGLHPWEILVSESQERMSIAVPEENIDEFMALAEKMRVEAVVMGEFTDEGAFHLLYDGKTVGYLPLEFLHDGLPPMLLNAKWTPPQHEEPTFECPNDLTGELTGLLGRLNICSKESIVRRYDHEVQGGSVIKPFVGAQNDGPSDAAVNRPLLDSFEGVVTANGISPRYSDIDAYWMTALVVDEAIRNAIAVGGTLDHLAGLDNFCWCDPVESEKTPDGRYKLAQLVRSSKALYEYTTAYGVPLVSGKDSMKNDYSIGGTKISIPPTLLFSVIGKVPDIRKSVSMDAKRVGDLIYVLGKTLPELGGSEYWAAKGYTGNSVPKVDAVANKELYRALEKAIQDGLVASCHDCSDGGLGVAIAESVFSGDLGASVDLSKAPIDGVVRNDELLFSESAGRFVVTVSPEKKASFEAEMGGSAFALVGEVTEGEKLIIDGLGKERIVETGTVALKEAWQTPLAAL
;
A
#
# COMPACT_ATOMS: atom_id res chain seq x y z
N MET A 1 42.77 -4.29 -6.28
CA MET A 1 41.99 -5.55 -6.13
C MET A 1 40.91 -5.29 -5.11
N ALA A 2 39.71 -5.86 -5.28
CA ALA A 2 38.65 -5.73 -4.31
C ALA A 2 39.10 -6.28 -2.94
N LYS A 3 38.65 -5.64 -1.87
CA LYS A 3 38.92 -6.03 -0.47
C LYS A 3 37.61 -6.42 0.20
N ARG A 4 37.69 -7.18 1.28
CA ARG A 4 36.52 -7.71 2.00
C ARG A 4 36.65 -7.47 3.49
N VAL A 5 35.53 -7.11 4.11
CA VAL A 5 35.36 -7.09 5.57
C VAL A 5 34.20 -7.99 5.93
N GLU A 6 34.35 -8.80 6.96
CA GLU A 6 33.29 -9.62 7.54
C GLU A 6 33.03 -9.16 8.96
N VAL A 7 31.77 -9.13 9.36
CA VAL A 7 31.31 -8.66 10.66
C VAL A 7 30.28 -9.65 11.19
N ALA A 8 30.45 -10.07 12.44
CA ALA A 8 29.53 -11.00 13.08
C ALA A 8 29.27 -10.61 14.53
N VAL A 9 28.10 -10.98 15.04
CA VAL A 9 27.84 -10.93 16.49
C VAL A 9 28.90 -11.76 17.20
N ASN A 10 29.46 -11.20 18.28
CA ASN A 10 30.47 -11.86 19.11
C ASN A 10 30.03 -13.30 19.44
N PRO A 11 30.88 -14.33 19.28
CA PRO A 11 30.53 -15.72 19.55
C PRO A 11 30.05 -15.99 20.97
N GLU A 12 30.41 -15.14 21.95
CA GLU A 12 29.91 -15.22 23.33
C GLU A 12 28.48 -14.70 23.50
N LEU A 13 27.95 -14.00 22.50
CA LEU A 13 26.60 -13.46 22.47
C LEU A 13 25.66 -14.31 21.59
N ARG A 14 24.37 -14.19 21.90
CA ARG A 14 23.28 -14.84 21.17
C ARG A 14 23.12 -14.20 19.79
N ASP A 15 23.14 -15.02 18.74
CA ASP A 15 22.82 -14.58 17.38
C ASP A 15 21.34 -14.87 17.09
N SER A 16 20.48 -13.92 17.45
CA SER A 16 19.02 -14.06 17.25
C SER A 16 18.63 -14.18 15.78
N ARG A 17 19.40 -13.59 14.86
CA ARG A 17 19.14 -13.67 13.42
C ARG A 17 19.42 -15.09 12.91
N GLY A 18 20.54 -15.69 13.33
CA GLY A 18 20.87 -17.08 13.05
C GLY A 18 19.84 -18.06 13.60
N GLU A 19 19.43 -17.89 14.86
CA GLU A 19 18.39 -18.74 15.47
C GLU A 19 17.03 -18.59 14.79
N GLY A 20 16.64 -17.37 14.40
CA GLY A 20 15.43 -17.11 13.63
C GLY A 20 15.45 -17.87 12.30
N CYS A 21 16.53 -17.72 11.54
CA CYS A 21 16.76 -18.41 10.28
C CYS A 21 16.69 -19.94 10.42
N ALA A 22 17.27 -20.52 11.49
CA ALA A 22 17.19 -21.95 11.73
C ALA A 22 15.75 -22.43 11.94
N ARG A 23 14.93 -21.68 12.69
CA ARG A 23 13.51 -21.99 12.89
C ARG A 23 12.72 -21.87 11.60
N GLU A 24 12.92 -20.80 10.83
CA GLU A 24 12.23 -20.62 9.55
C GLU A 24 12.55 -21.77 8.56
N ILE A 25 13.81 -22.22 8.51
CA ILE A 25 14.18 -23.37 7.66
C ILE A 25 13.46 -24.64 8.11
N GLU A 26 13.36 -24.89 9.42
CA GLU A 26 12.64 -26.05 9.95
C GLU A 26 11.12 -25.93 9.71
N GLU A 27 10.54 -24.75 9.89
CA GLU A 27 9.10 -24.50 9.74
C GLU A 27 8.66 -24.55 8.26
N PHE A 28 9.39 -23.90 7.35
CA PHE A 28 8.99 -23.78 5.95
C PHE A 28 9.50 -24.88 5.04
N LEU A 29 10.69 -25.41 5.32
CA LEU A 29 11.32 -26.42 4.46
C LEU A 29 11.35 -27.80 5.11
N HIS A 30 10.94 -27.92 6.39
CA HIS A 30 10.98 -29.16 7.16
C HIS A 30 12.39 -29.77 7.23
N ILE A 31 13.41 -28.90 7.27
CA ILE A 31 14.82 -29.28 7.38
C ILE A 31 15.31 -28.91 8.78
N PRO A 32 15.41 -29.86 9.72
CA PRO A 32 15.92 -29.57 11.05
C PRO A 32 17.42 -29.27 10.98
N LEU A 33 17.84 -28.19 11.64
CA LEU A 33 19.24 -27.77 11.71
C LEU A 33 19.73 -27.80 13.16
N GLU A 34 21.01 -28.11 13.36
CA GLU A 34 21.63 -28.06 14.68
C GLU A 34 21.97 -26.62 15.12
N GLY A 35 22.14 -25.72 14.14
CA GLY A 35 22.35 -24.31 14.40
C GLY A 35 22.73 -23.53 13.15
N VAL A 36 22.40 -22.25 13.14
CA VAL A 36 22.82 -21.29 12.13
C VAL A 36 23.43 -20.08 12.83
N ARG A 37 24.56 -19.59 12.34
CA ARG A 37 25.06 -18.25 12.66
C ARG A 37 25.14 -17.41 11.40
N THR A 38 24.95 -16.11 11.55
CA THR A 38 24.99 -15.12 10.48
C THR A 38 26.18 -14.19 10.61
N LEU A 39 26.65 -13.71 9.48
CA LEU A 39 27.61 -12.61 9.42
C LEU A 39 27.31 -11.74 8.20
N ASP A 40 27.58 -10.46 8.34
CA ASP A 40 27.47 -9.49 7.26
C ASP A 40 28.84 -9.29 6.63
N ALA A 41 28.86 -9.11 5.32
CA ALA A 41 30.09 -8.94 4.58
C ALA A 41 30.02 -7.76 3.61
N PHE A 42 31.10 -6.98 3.61
CA PHE A 42 31.27 -5.78 2.82
C PHE A 42 32.43 -5.99 1.84
N THR A 43 32.12 -5.95 0.54
CA THR A 43 33.12 -6.03 -0.54
C THR A 43 33.37 -4.63 -1.10
N LEU A 44 34.60 -4.13 -0.94
CA LEU A 44 35.05 -2.80 -1.36
C LEU A 44 35.69 -2.90 -2.75
N ASP A 45 35.08 -2.26 -3.75
CA ASP A 45 35.58 -2.21 -5.13
C ASP A 45 36.29 -0.89 -5.45
N PHE A 46 37.33 -0.60 -4.66
CA PHE A 46 38.22 0.56 -4.83
C PHE A 46 39.55 0.34 -4.10
N GLU A 47 40.51 1.23 -4.30
CA GLU A 47 41.81 1.14 -3.64
C GLU A 47 41.73 1.59 -2.18
N VAL A 48 42.19 0.70 -1.29
CA VAL A 48 42.28 0.91 0.16
C VAL A 48 43.52 0.20 0.69
N THR A 49 44.27 0.88 1.54
CA THR A 49 45.45 0.32 2.23
C THR A 49 45.02 -0.64 3.34
N ASP A 50 45.90 -1.55 3.76
CA ASP A 50 45.55 -2.49 4.82
C ASP A 50 45.29 -1.79 6.18
N GLY A 51 45.91 -0.63 6.42
CA GLY A 51 45.65 0.20 7.59
C GLY A 51 44.27 0.85 7.56
N GLU A 52 43.88 1.43 6.41
CA GLU A 52 42.53 1.98 6.21
C GLU A 52 41.47 0.88 6.29
N LEU A 53 41.73 -0.29 5.70
CA LEU A 53 40.80 -1.43 5.74
C LEU A 53 40.56 -1.91 7.17
N ALA A 54 41.60 -1.98 7.99
CA ALA A 54 41.47 -2.32 9.41
C ALA A 54 40.69 -1.26 10.20
N ALA A 55 40.88 0.03 9.89
CA ALA A 55 40.11 1.11 10.50
C ALA A 55 38.62 1.03 10.11
N LEU A 56 38.32 0.86 8.82
CA LEU A 56 36.96 0.69 8.31
C LEU A 56 36.26 -0.51 8.96
N ALA A 57 36.95 -1.65 9.06
CA ALA A 57 36.41 -2.84 9.69
C ALA A 57 36.03 -2.65 11.15
N LYS A 58 36.72 -1.76 11.88
CA LYS A 58 36.52 -1.53 13.31
C LYS A 58 35.60 -0.36 13.62
N GLU A 59 35.69 0.72 12.83
CA GLU A 59 35.06 2.01 13.14
C GLU A 59 33.81 2.29 12.30
N VAL A 60 33.66 1.63 11.15
CA VAL A 60 32.53 1.85 10.23
C VAL A 60 31.63 0.63 10.16
N PHE A 61 32.18 -0.56 9.94
CA PHE A 61 31.38 -1.75 9.65
C PHE A 61 30.94 -2.55 10.88
N SER A 62 31.60 -2.38 12.03
CA SER A 62 31.30 -3.15 13.25
C SER A 62 31.00 -2.26 14.44
N ASP A 63 30.04 -2.66 15.26
CA ASP A 63 29.94 -2.22 16.65
C ASP A 63 30.95 -3.00 17.51
N PRO A 64 32.03 -2.37 18.00
CA PRO A 64 33.08 -3.07 18.74
C PRO A 64 32.64 -3.62 20.11
N VAL A 65 31.44 -3.28 20.59
CA VAL A 65 30.89 -3.79 21.86
C VAL A 65 30.28 -5.16 21.68
N ILE A 66 29.53 -5.37 20.60
CA ILE A 66 28.72 -6.58 20.40
C ILE A 66 29.13 -7.40 19.17
N GLN A 67 29.99 -6.87 18.31
CA GLN A 67 30.44 -7.51 17.08
C GLN A 67 31.97 -7.68 17.04
N VAL A 68 32.39 -8.66 16.24
CA VAL A 68 33.77 -8.90 15.85
C VAL A 68 33.89 -8.77 14.34
N SER A 69 35.03 -8.30 13.85
CA SER A 69 35.27 -8.12 12.42
C SER A 69 36.62 -8.66 11.95
N SER A 70 36.70 -9.01 10.66
CA SER A 70 37.91 -9.52 10.01
C SER A 70 38.03 -9.01 8.57
N THR A 71 39.25 -8.98 8.02
CA THR A 71 39.56 -8.40 6.70
C THR A 71 40.01 -9.43 5.65
N GLY A 72 39.75 -10.73 5.88
CA GLY A 72 40.34 -11.82 5.09
C GLY A 72 39.42 -12.97 4.68
N GLY A 73 38.10 -12.88 4.93
CA GLY A 73 37.17 -13.93 4.51
C GLY A 73 37.09 -15.17 5.42
N MET A 74 37.79 -15.14 6.56
CA MET A 74 37.99 -16.29 7.44
C MET A 74 37.14 -16.27 8.72
N LEU A 75 36.34 -15.21 8.95
CA LEU A 75 35.68 -14.99 10.24
C LEU A 75 34.73 -16.12 10.63
N GLY A 76 34.05 -16.73 9.66
CA GLY A 76 33.11 -17.82 9.92
C GLY A 76 33.73 -19.01 10.65
N ALA A 77 34.99 -19.33 10.36
CA ALA A 77 35.72 -20.41 11.03
C ALA A 77 36.14 -20.07 12.46
N GLU A 78 36.24 -18.78 12.79
CA GLU A 78 36.62 -18.32 14.12
C GLU A 78 35.40 -18.30 15.04
N ILE A 79 34.25 -17.83 14.54
CA ILE A 79 33.03 -17.65 15.34
C ILE A 79 32.15 -18.90 15.43
N PHE A 80 32.19 -19.79 14.42
CA PHE A 80 31.41 -21.03 14.44
C PHE A 80 32.22 -22.20 13.86
N PRO A 81 33.29 -22.67 14.53
CA PRO A 81 34.22 -23.65 13.98
C PRO A 81 33.58 -24.98 13.53
N SER A 82 32.39 -25.29 14.05
CA SER A 82 31.65 -26.53 13.79
C SER A 82 30.61 -26.45 12.68
N PHE A 83 30.57 -25.37 11.87
CA PHE A 83 29.64 -25.32 10.72
C PHE A 83 30.03 -26.35 9.65
N ASP A 84 29.03 -26.87 8.93
CA ASP A 84 29.22 -27.84 7.85
C ASP A 84 29.22 -27.15 6.48
N TRP A 85 28.37 -26.13 6.33
CA TRP A 85 28.18 -25.38 5.09
C TRP A 85 28.17 -23.87 5.33
N LEU A 86 28.68 -23.12 4.36
CA LEU A 86 28.53 -21.68 4.26
C LEU A 86 27.68 -21.37 3.03
N LEU A 87 26.61 -20.62 3.24
CA LEU A 87 25.78 -20.05 2.18
C LEU A 87 25.93 -18.52 2.23
N GLU A 88 26.48 -17.91 1.19
CA GLU A 88 26.52 -16.45 1.04
C GLU A 88 25.42 -15.99 0.08
N VAL A 89 24.62 -15.02 0.48
CA VAL A 89 23.56 -14.40 -0.32
C VAL A 89 23.89 -12.92 -0.53
N GLY A 90 23.92 -12.46 -1.77
CA GLY A 90 24.19 -11.06 -2.12
C GLY A 90 23.46 -10.65 -3.39
N TYR A 91 23.43 -9.35 -3.70
CA TYR A 91 22.63 -8.83 -4.82
C TYR A 91 23.21 -9.15 -6.20
N LEU A 92 22.34 -9.44 -7.17
CA LEU A 92 22.72 -9.56 -8.59
C LEU A 92 23.32 -8.25 -9.13
N PRO A 93 24.17 -8.31 -10.18
CA PRO A 93 24.70 -7.11 -10.82
C PRO A 93 23.59 -6.15 -11.29
N GLY A 94 23.71 -4.88 -10.89
CA GLY A 94 22.78 -3.82 -11.29
C GLY A 94 21.60 -3.59 -10.34
N VAL A 95 21.33 -4.51 -9.41
CA VAL A 95 20.32 -4.34 -8.35
C VAL A 95 20.78 -3.28 -7.34
N THR A 96 19.84 -2.51 -6.81
CA THR A 96 20.13 -1.50 -5.78
C THR A 96 20.56 -2.17 -4.47
N ASP A 97 21.71 -1.77 -3.95
CA ASP A 97 22.22 -2.18 -2.64
C ASP A 97 22.25 -0.96 -1.70
N ASN A 98 21.19 -0.80 -0.91
CA ASN A 98 21.01 0.36 -0.02
C ASN A 98 22.04 0.39 1.10
N GLU A 99 22.36 -0.78 1.66
CA GLU A 99 23.37 -0.90 2.72
C GLU A 99 24.75 -0.62 2.16
N GLY A 100 25.08 -1.17 0.99
CA GLY A 100 26.34 -0.90 0.29
C GLY A 100 26.51 0.58 -0.05
N ARG A 101 25.42 1.27 -0.43
CA ARG A 101 25.43 2.72 -0.66
C ARG A 101 25.72 3.50 0.62
N THR A 102 25.02 3.19 1.71
CA THR A 102 25.22 3.84 3.01
C THR A 102 26.62 3.56 3.56
N ALA A 103 27.09 2.32 3.43
CA ALA A 103 28.44 1.89 3.76
C ALA A 103 29.50 2.67 2.97
N LYS A 104 29.29 2.90 1.68
CA LYS A 104 30.17 3.74 0.86
C LYS A 104 30.26 5.16 1.44
N GLU A 105 29.14 5.78 1.78
CA GLU A 105 29.15 7.15 2.33
C GLU A 105 29.88 7.22 3.67
N ALA A 106 29.69 6.23 4.55
CA ALA A 106 30.41 6.15 5.82
C ALA A 106 31.93 5.97 5.59
N VAL A 107 32.33 5.19 4.58
CA VAL A 107 33.73 5.07 4.16
C VAL A 107 34.27 6.43 3.69
N GLU A 108 33.54 7.17 2.85
CA GLU A 108 33.97 8.50 2.37
C GLU A 108 34.17 9.49 3.53
N MET A 109 33.32 9.42 4.56
CA MET A 109 33.45 10.24 5.77
C MET A 109 34.70 9.89 6.58
N LEU A 110 34.97 8.60 6.83
CA LEU A 110 36.14 8.19 7.60
C LEU A 110 37.45 8.48 6.86
N LEU A 111 37.48 8.22 5.54
CA LEU A 111 38.67 8.40 4.72
C LEU A 111 38.87 9.86 4.28
N GLU A 112 37.90 10.74 4.54
CA GLU A 112 37.86 12.12 4.02
C GLU A 112 38.11 12.17 2.50
N ARG A 113 37.60 11.17 1.77
CA ARG A 113 37.87 10.92 0.35
C ARG A 113 36.55 10.65 -0.37
N SER A 114 36.23 11.48 -1.35
CA SER A 114 35.11 11.22 -2.26
C SER A 114 35.46 10.10 -3.23
N LEU A 115 34.56 9.13 -3.36
CA LEU A 115 34.68 7.96 -4.22
C LEU A 115 33.77 8.13 -5.45
N PRO A 116 34.31 8.03 -6.68
CA PRO A 116 33.51 8.07 -7.90
C PRO A 116 32.36 7.05 -7.91
N HIS A 117 31.34 7.27 -8.74
CA HIS A 117 30.16 6.38 -8.76
C HIS A 117 30.49 4.92 -9.08
N GLN A 118 31.54 4.66 -9.89
CA GLN A 118 31.96 3.31 -10.23
C GLN A 118 32.61 2.57 -9.06
N GLU A 119 33.11 3.31 -8.06
CA GLU A 119 33.67 2.77 -6.83
C GLU A 119 32.54 2.56 -5.82
N LYS A 120 32.34 1.29 -5.43
CA LYS A 120 31.18 0.85 -4.65
C LYS A 120 31.60 -0.04 -3.48
N VAL A 121 30.75 -0.07 -2.47
CA VAL A 121 30.72 -1.13 -1.47
C VAL A 121 29.51 -2.00 -1.78
N TYR A 122 29.68 -3.31 -1.71
CA TYR A 122 28.62 -4.30 -1.91
C TYR A 122 28.42 -5.12 -0.65
N THR A 123 27.18 -5.38 -0.27
CA THR A 123 26.86 -6.21 0.89
C THR A 123 26.39 -7.60 0.50
N SER A 124 26.64 -8.53 1.41
CA SER A 124 26.14 -9.90 1.36
C SER A 124 26.04 -10.44 2.77
N VAL A 125 25.14 -11.39 2.98
CA VAL A 125 24.95 -12.09 4.25
C VAL A 125 25.47 -13.50 4.09
N GLN A 126 26.27 -13.99 5.03
CA GLN A 126 26.61 -15.41 5.08
C GLN A 126 25.86 -16.11 6.21
N TYR A 127 25.40 -17.31 5.91
CA TYR A 127 24.76 -18.24 6.81
C TYR A 127 25.71 -19.43 7.01
N LEU A 128 26.21 -19.56 8.22
CA LEU A 128 27.04 -20.68 8.67
C LEU A 128 26.11 -21.74 9.22
N ILE A 129 25.87 -22.79 8.44
CA ILE A 129 24.85 -23.80 8.70
C ILE A 129 25.50 -25.06 9.25
N LYS A 130 24.92 -25.56 10.36
CA LYS A 130 25.27 -26.83 10.96
C LYS A 130 24.08 -27.77 10.93
N GLY A 131 24.28 -29.00 10.47
CA GLY A 131 23.21 -30.00 10.41
C GLY A 131 23.70 -31.39 10.04
N SER A 132 23.13 -32.40 10.68
CA SER A 132 23.47 -33.79 10.43
C SER A 132 23.14 -34.20 8.99
N SER A 133 24.14 -34.66 8.24
CA SER A 133 23.98 -35.22 6.88
C SER A 133 23.41 -34.26 5.83
N LEU A 134 23.68 -32.96 5.94
CA LEU A 134 23.33 -31.99 4.90
C LEU A 134 24.16 -32.21 3.63
N GLU A 135 23.49 -32.36 2.49
CA GLU A 135 24.09 -32.36 1.16
C GLU A 135 23.98 -30.98 0.51
N ARG A 136 24.84 -30.67 -0.48
CA ARG A 136 24.82 -29.39 -1.20
C ARG A 136 23.44 -29.08 -1.79
N GLU A 137 22.73 -30.08 -2.33
CA GLU A 137 21.40 -29.90 -2.89
C GLU A 137 20.38 -29.42 -1.85
N THR A 138 20.50 -29.87 -0.60
CA THR A 138 19.65 -29.41 0.50
C THR A 138 19.95 -27.95 0.86
N VAL A 139 21.23 -27.56 0.86
CA VAL A 139 21.62 -26.15 1.09
C VAL A 139 21.17 -25.24 -0.07
N GLU A 140 21.18 -25.76 -1.30
CA GLU A 140 20.64 -25.06 -2.47
C GLU A 140 19.13 -24.84 -2.34
N LYS A 141 18.39 -25.83 -1.81
CA LYS A 141 16.95 -25.69 -1.49
C LYS A 141 16.71 -24.65 -0.40
N ILE A 142 17.57 -24.59 0.63
CA ILE A 142 17.51 -23.54 1.66
C ILE A 142 17.73 -22.16 1.04
N ALA A 143 18.72 -22.03 0.16
CA ALA A 143 19.02 -20.78 -0.52
C ALA A 143 17.86 -20.32 -1.39
N ALA A 144 17.46 -21.11 -2.39
CA ALA A 144 16.44 -20.71 -3.36
C ALA A 144 15.01 -20.70 -2.78
N GLY A 145 14.74 -21.56 -1.79
CA GLY A 145 13.41 -21.73 -1.21
C GLY A 145 13.07 -20.67 -0.16
N LEU A 146 14.07 -20.14 0.56
CA LEU A 146 13.82 -19.29 1.73
C LEU A 146 14.77 -18.08 1.83
N LEU A 147 16.10 -18.30 1.80
CA LEU A 147 17.05 -17.25 2.21
C LEU A 147 17.47 -16.29 1.09
N ALA A 148 17.24 -16.64 -0.16
CA ALA A 148 17.53 -15.80 -1.31
C ALA A 148 16.30 -15.63 -2.20
N ASN A 149 16.13 -14.43 -2.71
CA ASN A 149 15.23 -14.14 -3.80
C ASN A 149 16.00 -14.26 -5.14
N PRO A 150 15.80 -15.32 -5.94
CA PRO A 150 16.54 -15.53 -7.19
C PRO A 150 16.32 -14.44 -8.25
N LEU A 151 15.29 -13.59 -8.09
CA LEU A 151 15.01 -12.49 -9.01
C LEU A 151 16.01 -11.33 -8.84
N ILE A 152 16.55 -11.15 -7.63
CA ILE A 152 17.37 -9.98 -7.26
C ILE A 152 18.69 -10.35 -6.56
N GLN A 153 18.83 -11.59 -6.11
CA GLN A 153 19.99 -12.08 -5.36
C GLN A 153 20.63 -13.27 -6.06
N ARG A 154 21.95 -13.39 -5.88
CA ARG A 154 22.73 -14.60 -6.14
C ARG A 154 23.14 -15.23 -4.82
N TRP A 155 23.56 -16.48 -4.90
CA TRP A 155 24.19 -17.13 -3.76
C TRP A 155 25.40 -17.97 -4.15
N ARG A 156 26.25 -18.21 -3.15
CA ARG A 156 27.41 -19.07 -3.23
C ARG A 156 27.36 -20.07 -2.08
N ILE A 157 27.56 -21.35 -2.38
CA ILE A 157 27.61 -22.42 -1.38
C ILE A 157 29.02 -22.99 -1.32
N LEU A 158 29.58 -23.08 -0.12
CA LEU A 158 30.85 -23.72 0.16
C LEU A 158 30.67 -24.77 1.26
N SER A 159 31.21 -25.97 1.05
CA SER A 159 31.39 -26.90 2.17
C SER A 159 32.50 -26.38 3.09
N ARG A 160 32.55 -26.89 4.34
CA ARG A 160 33.65 -26.58 5.25
C ARG A 160 35.04 -26.82 4.64
N GLU A 161 35.20 -27.92 3.92
CA GLU A 161 36.48 -28.27 3.27
C GLU A 161 36.84 -27.29 2.15
N GLU A 162 35.87 -26.87 1.32
CA GLU A 162 36.08 -25.91 0.25
C GLU A 162 36.40 -24.51 0.78
N TYR A 163 35.71 -24.10 1.85
CA TYR A 163 35.97 -22.84 2.54
C TYR A 163 37.42 -22.80 3.07
N GLU A 164 37.89 -23.86 3.74
CA GLU A 164 39.27 -23.93 4.23
C GLU A 164 40.29 -23.99 3.09
N ALA A 165 40.02 -24.79 2.05
CA ALA A 165 40.91 -24.95 0.89
C ALA A 165 41.08 -23.64 0.10
N SER A 166 40.07 -22.77 0.10
CA SER A 166 40.11 -21.45 -0.55
C SER A 166 40.68 -20.34 0.35
N GLY A 167 40.97 -20.64 1.63
CA GLY A 167 41.43 -19.63 2.59
C GLY A 167 40.32 -18.65 2.97
N GLY A 168 39.08 -19.11 3.00
CA GLY A 168 37.89 -18.30 3.31
C GLY A 168 37.12 -17.85 2.08
N VAL A 169 36.18 -16.92 2.27
CA VAL A 169 35.40 -16.37 1.16
C VAL A 169 36.14 -15.23 0.47
N SER A 170 36.47 -15.45 -0.80
CA SER A 170 37.09 -14.45 -1.66
C SER A 170 36.13 -13.30 -2.00
N PRO A 171 36.61 -12.03 -2.10
CA PRO A 171 35.78 -10.92 -2.56
C PRO A 171 35.24 -11.16 -3.98
N GLU A 172 33.93 -10.96 -4.18
CA GLU A 172 33.28 -11.05 -5.50
C GLU A 172 32.53 -9.74 -5.80
N VAL A 173 32.83 -9.13 -6.94
CA VAL A 173 32.22 -7.85 -7.33
C VAL A 173 31.12 -8.09 -8.37
N PRO A 174 29.85 -7.74 -8.08
CA PRO A 174 28.75 -7.84 -9.04
C PRO A 174 28.79 -6.75 -10.11
N ARG A 175 29.71 -6.88 -11.07
CA ARG A 175 29.77 -5.96 -12.21
C ARG A 175 28.84 -6.41 -13.33
N VAL A 176 28.06 -5.49 -13.87
CA VAL A 176 27.34 -5.70 -15.13
C VAL A 176 28.40 -5.81 -16.22
N THR A 177 28.50 -6.97 -16.87
CA THR A 177 29.48 -7.23 -17.94
C THR A 177 28.80 -7.12 -19.30
N GLY A 178 29.32 -6.24 -20.17
CA GLY A 178 28.77 -5.97 -21.50
C GLY A 178 28.07 -4.62 -21.58
N VAL A 179 28.63 -3.70 -22.37
CA VAL A 179 27.98 -2.43 -22.72
C VAL A 179 27.42 -2.60 -24.13
N SER A 180 26.12 -2.87 -24.25
CA SER A 180 25.42 -2.74 -25.52
C SER A 180 25.45 -1.27 -25.94
N LYS A 181 25.69 -1.02 -27.23
CA LYS A 181 25.40 0.32 -27.76
C LYS A 181 23.88 0.51 -27.72
N PRO A 182 23.38 1.67 -27.26
CA PRO A 182 21.98 2.03 -27.39
C PRO A 182 21.54 1.90 -28.86
N ILE A 183 20.35 1.34 -29.07
CA ILE A 183 19.74 1.05 -30.36
C ILE A 183 18.31 1.58 -30.26
N VAL A 184 17.81 2.11 -31.37
CA VAL A 184 16.40 2.48 -31.57
C VAL A 184 15.91 1.61 -32.71
N ASN A 185 14.89 0.81 -32.46
CA ASN A 185 14.32 -0.09 -33.46
C ASN A 185 13.14 0.56 -34.16
N GLU A 186 12.97 0.25 -35.44
CA GLU A 186 11.79 0.62 -36.24
C GLU A 186 10.84 -0.57 -36.28
N ILE A 187 9.57 -0.38 -35.91
CA ILE A 187 8.60 -1.47 -35.80
C ILE A 187 7.62 -1.40 -36.96
N ASP A 188 7.53 -2.49 -37.73
CA ASP A 188 6.60 -2.56 -38.86
C ASP A 188 5.20 -2.96 -38.39
N LEU A 189 4.24 -2.06 -38.54
CA LEU A 189 2.83 -2.31 -38.19
C LEU A 189 1.96 -2.60 -39.42
N GLU A 190 2.52 -2.58 -40.65
CA GLU A 190 1.81 -2.95 -41.88
C GLU A 190 1.73 -4.48 -42.06
N VAL A 191 1.15 -5.14 -41.06
CA VAL A 191 1.05 -6.59 -40.91
C VAL A 191 -0.40 -7.02 -40.63
N SER A 192 -0.65 -8.33 -40.56
CA SER A 192 -1.99 -8.83 -40.22
C SER A 192 -2.35 -8.58 -38.76
N ASP A 193 -3.63 -8.68 -38.42
CA ASP A 193 -4.10 -8.49 -37.03
C ASP A 193 -3.49 -9.51 -36.06
N GLU A 194 -3.26 -10.76 -36.51
CA GLU A 194 -2.56 -11.78 -35.73
C GLU A 194 -1.10 -11.39 -35.46
N GLU A 195 -0.44 -10.80 -36.45
CA GLU A 195 0.96 -10.36 -36.31
C GLU A 195 1.08 -9.09 -35.46
N LEU A 196 0.09 -8.18 -35.50
CA LEU A 196 -0.01 -7.05 -34.55
C LEU A 196 -0.09 -7.51 -33.10
N LEU A 197 -0.94 -8.51 -32.83
CA LEU A 197 -1.05 -9.10 -31.49
C LEU A 197 0.26 -9.79 -31.06
N GLU A 198 0.96 -10.44 -31.99
CA GLU A 198 2.25 -11.06 -31.72
C GLU A 198 3.35 -10.03 -31.41
N ILE A 199 3.34 -8.86 -32.09
CA ILE A 199 4.21 -7.72 -31.77
C ILE A 199 3.91 -7.23 -30.34
N SER A 200 2.64 -6.98 -30.03
CA SER A 200 2.19 -6.54 -28.70
C SER A 200 2.64 -7.52 -27.61
N LYS A 201 2.45 -8.81 -27.83
CA LYS A 201 2.84 -9.87 -26.90
C LYS A 201 4.35 -9.99 -26.71
N LYS A 202 5.14 -9.96 -27.79
CA LYS A 202 6.61 -10.03 -27.71
C LYS A 202 7.23 -8.80 -27.06
N GLY A 203 6.63 -7.64 -27.28
CA GLY A 203 7.02 -6.37 -26.67
C GLY A 203 6.47 -6.14 -25.26
N LEU A 204 5.62 -7.04 -24.74
CA LEU A 204 4.94 -6.88 -23.45
C LEU A 204 4.15 -5.55 -23.34
N LEU A 205 3.57 -5.12 -24.46
CA LEU A 205 2.87 -3.83 -24.59
C LEU A 205 1.46 -3.86 -23.97
N ALA A 206 0.89 -5.05 -23.80
CA ALA A 206 -0.49 -5.26 -23.35
C ALA A 206 -1.57 -4.48 -24.16
N LEU A 207 -1.26 -4.19 -25.43
CA LEU A 207 -2.19 -3.53 -26.35
C LEU A 207 -3.06 -4.55 -27.09
N THR A 208 -4.35 -4.28 -27.14
CA THR A 208 -5.35 -5.01 -27.93
C THR A 208 -5.17 -4.77 -29.42
N VAL A 209 -5.79 -5.62 -30.25
CA VAL A 209 -5.74 -5.46 -31.71
C VAL A 209 -6.30 -4.10 -32.15
N GLY A 210 -7.38 -3.62 -31.53
CA GLY A 210 -7.98 -2.32 -31.88
C GLY A 210 -7.07 -1.14 -31.53
N GLU A 211 -6.35 -1.22 -30.41
CA GLU A 211 -5.34 -0.22 -30.03
C GLU A 211 -4.15 -0.26 -31.00
N MET A 212 -3.63 -1.44 -31.33
CA MET A 212 -2.54 -1.59 -32.31
C MET A 212 -2.95 -1.09 -33.70
N GLN A 213 -4.20 -1.29 -34.11
CA GLN A 213 -4.74 -0.75 -35.35
C GLN A 213 -4.81 0.78 -35.32
N ALA A 214 -5.23 1.38 -34.21
CA ALA A 214 -5.23 2.84 -34.05
C ALA A 214 -3.81 3.42 -34.16
N VAL A 215 -2.81 2.77 -33.54
CA VAL A 215 -1.40 3.14 -33.68
C VAL A 215 -0.95 3.04 -35.14
N ARG A 216 -1.20 1.90 -35.80
CA ARG A 216 -0.86 1.72 -37.23
C ARG A 216 -1.48 2.81 -38.10
N ASP A 217 -2.77 3.07 -37.92
CA ASP A 217 -3.52 4.00 -38.75
C ASP A 217 -3.02 5.44 -38.57
N PHE A 218 -2.57 5.83 -37.37
CA PHE A 218 -1.88 7.11 -37.14
C PHE A 218 -0.60 7.26 -37.98
N TYR A 219 0.20 6.20 -38.13
CA TYR A 219 1.42 6.21 -38.96
C TYR A 219 1.15 6.13 -40.48
N ARG A 220 -0.08 5.84 -40.89
CA ARG A 220 -0.51 5.90 -42.30
C ARG A 220 -0.83 7.31 -42.78
N GLU A 221 -1.10 8.24 -41.87
CA GLU A 221 -1.52 9.60 -42.23
C GLU A 221 -0.37 10.40 -42.86
N GLU A 222 -0.57 10.90 -44.09
CA GLU A 222 0.46 11.61 -44.85
C GLU A 222 1.06 12.81 -44.10
N GLN A 223 0.24 13.51 -43.30
CA GLN A 223 0.70 14.64 -42.49
C GLN A 223 1.71 14.21 -41.42
N ASN A 224 1.47 13.08 -40.75
CA ASN A 224 2.37 12.53 -39.74
C ASN A 224 3.66 12.05 -40.42
N GLN A 225 3.54 11.34 -41.53
CA GLN A 225 4.69 10.87 -42.32
C GLN A 225 5.62 12.02 -42.75
N ALA A 226 5.06 13.11 -43.26
CA ALA A 226 5.83 14.29 -43.68
C ALA A 226 6.57 14.95 -42.50
N LYS A 227 5.90 15.08 -41.34
CA LYS A 227 6.50 15.68 -40.14
C LYS A 227 7.63 14.82 -39.58
N ARG A 228 7.44 13.50 -39.54
CA ARG A 228 8.43 12.52 -39.08
C ARG A 228 9.68 12.50 -39.97
N ALA A 229 9.48 12.46 -41.29
CA ALA A 229 10.59 12.50 -42.25
C ALA A 229 11.43 13.77 -42.10
N ALA A 230 10.80 14.93 -41.83
CA ALA A 230 11.51 16.19 -41.58
C ALA A 230 12.37 16.17 -40.31
N LEU A 231 12.02 15.33 -39.33
CA LEU A 231 12.75 15.16 -38.07
C LEU A 231 13.80 14.03 -38.11
N GLY A 232 13.94 13.35 -39.27
CA GLY A 232 14.88 12.24 -39.44
C GLY A 232 14.39 10.90 -38.88
N LEU A 233 13.10 10.77 -38.58
CA LEU A 233 12.45 9.51 -38.18
C LEU A 233 11.97 8.72 -39.42
N PRO A 234 11.78 7.39 -39.29
CA PRO A 234 11.04 6.62 -40.29
C PRO A 234 9.64 7.22 -40.49
N ALA A 235 9.25 7.44 -41.74
CA ALA A 235 8.02 8.16 -42.07
C ALA A 235 6.77 7.36 -41.68
N ASP A 236 6.76 6.07 -42.00
CA ASP A 236 5.60 5.17 -41.98
C ASP A 236 5.62 4.14 -40.84
N LYS A 237 6.60 4.24 -39.92
CA LYS A 237 6.79 3.27 -38.82
C LYS A 237 7.04 3.99 -37.49
N PRO A 238 6.47 3.51 -36.37
CA PRO A 238 6.92 3.92 -35.04
C PRO A 238 8.33 3.45 -34.74
N THR A 239 9.03 4.19 -33.90
CA THR A 239 10.18 3.64 -33.15
C THR A 239 9.70 2.84 -31.94
N ASP A 240 10.57 1.98 -31.40
CA ASP A 240 10.33 1.31 -30.12
C ASP A 240 10.08 2.32 -28.98
N VAL A 241 10.80 3.45 -28.96
CA VAL A 241 10.58 4.54 -28.01
C VAL A 241 9.14 5.06 -28.03
N GLU A 242 8.57 5.25 -29.22
CA GLU A 242 7.22 5.76 -29.39
C GLU A 242 6.17 4.73 -29.02
N LEU A 243 6.37 3.49 -29.45
CA LEU A 243 5.44 2.40 -29.20
C LEU A 243 5.39 2.02 -27.71
N GLU A 244 6.54 2.00 -27.04
CA GLU A 244 6.63 1.76 -25.59
C GLU A 244 5.98 2.91 -24.80
N CYS A 245 6.21 4.17 -25.20
CA CYS A 245 5.53 5.31 -24.58
C CYS A 245 4.01 5.20 -24.70
N LEU A 246 3.49 4.89 -25.89
CA LEU A 246 2.05 4.69 -26.10
C LEU A 246 1.51 3.52 -25.28
N ALA A 247 2.23 2.39 -25.22
CA ALA A 247 1.82 1.22 -24.45
C ALA A 247 1.70 1.53 -22.95
N GLN A 248 2.66 2.26 -22.37
CA GLN A 248 2.58 2.68 -20.97
C GLN A 248 1.42 3.66 -20.75
N THR A 249 1.30 4.69 -21.59
CA THR A 249 0.24 5.69 -21.47
C THR A 249 -1.15 5.10 -21.68
N TRP A 250 -1.33 4.09 -22.54
CA TRP A 250 -2.64 3.47 -22.85
C TRP A 250 -2.93 2.20 -22.03
N SER A 251 -2.07 1.86 -21.08
CA SER A 251 -2.27 0.71 -20.18
C SER A 251 -3.52 0.90 -19.30
N GLU A 252 -4.06 -0.22 -18.79
CA GLU A 252 -5.18 -0.14 -17.83
C GLU A 252 -4.80 0.66 -16.59
N HIS A 253 -3.57 0.46 -16.10
CA HIS A 253 -3.03 1.15 -14.93
C HIS A 253 -2.97 2.69 -15.08
N CYS A 254 -2.76 3.22 -16.29
CA CYS A 254 -2.63 4.67 -16.52
C CYS A 254 -3.93 5.34 -17.04
N LYS A 255 -4.72 4.65 -17.89
CA LYS A 255 -5.96 5.23 -18.47
C LYS A 255 -7.25 4.76 -17.82
N HIS A 256 -7.17 3.77 -16.92
CA HIS A 256 -8.33 3.25 -16.18
C HIS A 256 -9.47 2.89 -17.13
N LYS A 257 -9.19 2.07 -18.15
CA LYS A 257 -10.08 1.90 -19.32
C LYS A 257 -11.40 1.25 -18.93
N ILE A 258 -11.39 0.31 -17.96
CA ILE A 258 -12.60 -0.29 -17.41
C ILE A 258 -13.46 0.76 -16.70
N PHE A 259 -12.85 1.63 -15.90
CA PHE A 259 -13.54 2.71 -15.19
C PHE A 259 -14.08 3.79 -16.12
N ASN A 260 -13.48 3.95 -17.31
CA ASN A 260 -13.89 4.88 -18.35
C ASN A 260 -14.73 4.25 -19.47
N ALA A 261 -14.99 2.95 -19.41
CA ALA A 261 -15.74 2.21 -20.43
C ALA A 261 -17.20 2.69 -20.55
N THR A 262 -17.81 2.38 -21.70
CA THR A 262 -19.27 2.38 -21.82
C THR A 262 -19.80 0.98 -21.51
N ILE A 263 -20.61 0.88 -20.47
CA ILE A 263 -21.13 -0.38 -19.92
C ILE A 263 -22.63 -0.47 -20.16
N ASN A 264 -23.07 -1.53 -20.84
CA ASN A 264 -24.48 -1.92 -20.87
C ASN A 264 -24.75 -2.82 -19.66
N TYR A 265 -25.44 -2.32 -18.64
CA TYR A 265 -25.74 -3.04 -17.40
C TYR A 265 -27.19 -3.54 -17.37
N GLU A 266 -27.38 -4.84 -17.14
CA GLU A 266 -28.68 -5.48 -16.89
C GLU A 266 -28.82 -5.84 -15.40
N ASP A 267 -29.87 -5.35 -14.75
CA ASP A 267 -30.17 -5.64 -13.33
C ASP A 267 -30.91 -6.97 -13.12
N GLU A 268 -31.19 -7.32 -11.86
CA GLU A 268 -31.92 -8.56 -11.51
C GLU A 268 -33.36 -8.63 -12.04
N GLY A 269 -33.96 -7.48 -12.37
CA GLY A 269 -35.30 -7.37 -12.96
C GLY A 269 -35.30 -7.41 -14.49
N GLY A 270 -34.12 -7.43 -15.13
CA GLY A 270 -33.96 -7.35 -16.57
C GLY A 270 -34.04 -5.93 -17.14
N ASN A 271 -33.97 -4.89 -16.30
CA ASN A 271 -33.85 -3.51 -16.77
C ASN A 271 -32.43 -3.27 -17.27
N VAL A 272 -32.31 -2.55 -18.39
CA VAL A 272 -31.02 -2.23 -19.01
C VAL A 272 -30.76 -0.73 -18.90
N GLU A 273 -29.58 -0.39 -18.41
CA GLU A 273 -29.04 0.97 -18.42
C GLU A 273 -27.70 1.01 -19.17
N VAL A 274 -27.38 2.16 -19.75
CA VAL A 274 -26.07 2.42 -20.37
C VAL A 274 -25.34 3.43 -19.50
N ILE A 275 -24.22 3.03 -18.93
CA ILE A 275 -23.34 3.89 -18.13
C ILE A 275 -22.11 4.24 -18.96
N THR A 276 -21.79 5.53 -19.07
CA THR A 276 -20.55 5.99 -19.70
C THR A 276 -19.60 6.48 -18.61
N SER A 277 -18.52 5.74 -18.36
CA SER A 277 -17.56 5.95 -17.28
C SER A 277 -18.20 5.88 -15.89
N ILE A 278 -17.98 4.76 -15.19
CA ILE A 278 -18.37 4.63 -13.77
C ILE A 278 -17.61 5.64 -12.90
N PHE A 279 -16.38 6.01 -13.29
CA PHE A 279 -15.61 7.06 -12.62
C PHE A 279 -16.31 8.41 -12.70
N LYS A 280 -16.68 8.87 -13.91
CA LYS A 280 -17.39 10.16 -14.07
C LYS A 280 -18.78 10.13 -13.45
N THR A 281 -19.49 9.01 -13.58
CA THR A 281 -20.90 8.89 -13.17
C THR A 281 -21.02 8.81 -11.64
N TYR A 282 -20.24 7.95 -11.00
CA TYR A 282 -20.43 7.61 -9.59
C TYR A 282 -19.39 8.24 -8.67
N ILE A 283 -18.12 8.32 -9.09
CA ILE A 283 -17.05 8.85 -8.23
C ILE A 283 -17.00 10.39 -8.33
N GLN A 284 -16.71 10.92 -9.53
CA GLN A 284 -16.74 12.37 -9.74
C GLN A 284 -18.13 12.97 -9.56
N GLY A 285 -19.17 12.21 -9.93
CA GLY A 285 -20.56 12.59 -9.73
C GLY A 285 -20.92 12.79 -8.26
N ALA A 286 -20.47 11.89 -7.37
CA ALA A 286 -20.71 12.01 -5.94
C ALA A 286 -20.05 13.24 -5.36
N THR A 287 -18.75 13.44 -5.64
CA THR A 287 -18.02 14.62 -5.19
C THR A 287 -18.65 15.90 -5.72
N LYS A 288 -19.03 15.94 -6.99
CA LYS A 288 -19.72 17.11 -7.56
C LYS A 288 -21.00 17.41 -6.80
N LYS A 289 -21.83 16.40 -6.52
CA LYS A 289 -23.09 16.56 -5.79
C LYS A 289 -22.85 17.07 -4.37
N VAL A 290 -21.91 16.48 -3.64
CA VAL A 290 -21.55 16.90 -2.27
C VAL A 290 -21.06 18.34 -2.26
N ARG A 291 -20.16 18.72 -3.19
CA ARG A 291 -19.66 20.11 -3.30
C ARG A 291 -20.77 21.10 -3.64
N GLU A 292 -21.71 20.74 -4.51
CA GLU A 292 -22.89 21.55 -4.81
C GLU A 292 -23.77 21.76 -3.57
N ASP A 293 -23.89 20.74 -2.71
CA ASP A 293 -24.66 20.83 -1.46
C ASP A 293 -23.95 21.64 -0.37
N LEU A 294 -22.60 21.62 -0.33
CA LEU A 294 -21.79 22.42 0.59
C LEU A 294 -21.81 23.92 0.23
N GLY A 295 -21.85 24.26 -1.07
CA GLY A 295 -21.94 25.65 -1.51
C GLY A 295 -20.75 26.51 -1.07
N GLU A 296 -20.98 27.49 -0.19
CA GLU A 296 -19.92 28.36 0.34
C GLU A 296 -19.00 27.64 1.34
N ASP A 297 -19.45 26.52 1.89
CA ASP A 297 -18.70 25.68 2.85
C ASP A 297 -17.86 24.60 2.15
N ASP A 298 -17.70 24.65 0.82
CA ASP A 298 -16.89 23.70 0.05
C ASP A 298 -15.40 23.79 0.45
N TYR A 299 -14.92 22.76 1.14
CA TYR A 299 -13.53 22.63 1.56
C TYR A 299 -12.65 21.86 0.56
N CYS A 300 -13.19 21.35 -0.56
CA CYS A 300 -12.42 20.67 -1.58
C CYS A 300 -11.62 21.65 -2.45
N LEU A 301 -10.31 21.43 -2.61
CA LEU A 301 -9.42 22.37 -3.31
C LEU A 301 -8.90 21.83 -4.64
N SER A 302 -8.28 20.65 -4.59
CA SER A 302 -7.71 19.97 -5.75
C SER A 302 -8.15 18.52 -5.70
N VAL A 303 -8.99 18.11 -6.64
CA VAL A 303 -9.65 16.81 -6.62
C VAL A 303 -9.66 16.25 -8.04
N PHE A 304 -9.14 15.03 -8.21
CA PHE A 304 -8.98 14.32 -9.50
C PHE A 304 -8.09 14.99 -10.55
N ILE A 305 -7.23 15.94 -10.17
CA ILE A 305 -6.36 16.70 -11.09
C ILE A 305 -4.88 16.70 -10.66
N ASP A 306 -4.54 15.97 -9.60
CA ASP A 306 -3.21 15.93 -8.98
C ASP A 306 -2.96 14.54 -8.37
N ASN A 307 -1.75 14.27 -7.91
CA ASN A 307 -1.29 12.97 -7.43
C ASN A 307 -2.04 12.52 -6.16
N ALA A 308 -2.50 13.48 -5.34
CA ALA A 308 -3.35 13.27 -4.17
C ALA A 308 -4.53 14.23 -4.14
N GLY A 309 -5.58 13.85 -3.41
CA GLY A 309 -6.73 14.72 -3.17
C GLY A 309 -6.41 15.74 -2.08
N VAL A 310 -6.81 17.01 -2.27
CA VAL A 310 -6.51 18.12 -1.35
C VAL A 310 -7.78 18.79 -0.84
N ILE A 311 -7.89 18.89 0.49
CA ILE A 311 -8.94 19.61 1.21
C ILE A 311 -8.36 20.73 2.07
N ALA A 312 -9.14 21.75 2.38
CA ALA A 312 -8.79 22.72 3.41
C ALA A 312 -8.74 22.01 4.77
N PHE A 313 -7.84 22.47 5.66
CA PHE A 313 -7.78 22.00 7.05
C PHE A 313 -8.10 23.13 8.02
N ASP A 314 -7.45 24.26 7.78
CA ASP A 314 -7.70 25.54 8.44
C ASP A 314 -7.36 26.68 7.46
N ASP A 315 -7.31 27.91 7.97
CA ASP A 315 -7.02 29.11 7.18
C ASP A 315 -5.58 29.15 6.64
N ASP A 316 -4.64 28.43 7.28
CA ASP A 316 -3.21 28.47 7.03
C ASP A 316 -2.70 27.19 6.32
N TYR A 317 -3.38 26.06 6.46
CA TYR A 317 -2.99 24.76 5.92
C TYR A 317 -4.12 24.01 5.19
N SER A 318 -3.71 23.20 4.21
CA SER A 318 -4.51 22.21 3.49
C SER A 318 -4.00 20.81 3.82
N LEU A 319 -4.87 19.81 3.79
CA LEU A 319 -4.50 18.40 3.88
C LEU A 319 -4.53 17.77 2.50
N CYS A 320 -3.54 16.94 2.19
CA CYS A 320 -3.58 16.03 1.07
C CYS A 320 -3.49 14.58 1.54
N PHE A 321 -4.22 13.69 0.89
CA PHE A 321 -4.19 12.26 1.22
C PHE A 321 -4.29 11.41 -0.04
N LYS A 322 -3.51 10.33 -0.07
CA LYS A 322 -3.47 9.36 -1.15
C LYS A 322 -3.27 7.96 -0.57
N VAL A 323 -3.96 7.00 -1.17
CA VAL A 323 -3.78 5.56 -0.94
C VAL A 323 -3.58 4.91 -2.32
N GLU A 324 -2.58 4.06 -2.43
CA GLU A 324 -2.20 3.29 -3.62
C GLU A 324 -2.19 1.78 -3.30
N THR A 325 -2.04 0.97 -4.34
CA THR A 325 -1.95 -0.51 -4.22
C THR A 325 -0.69 -1.05 -4.86
N HIS A 326 -0.10 -2.11 -4.30
CA HIS A 326 1.13 -2.71 -4.84
C HIS A 326 1.07 -4.26 -4.95
N ASN A 327 -0.08 -4.77 -5.38
CA ASN A 327 -0.48 -6.19 -5.29
C ASN A 327 0.42 -7.16 -6.07
N SER A 328 0.61 -6.98 -7.38
CA SER A 328 1.36 -7.94 -8.22
C SER A 328 2.83 -8.05 -7.81
N PRO A 329 3.55 -6.94 -7.57
CA PRO A 329 4.94 -7.04 -7.15
C PRO A 329 5.07 -7.66 -5.75
N SER A 330 4.15 -7.37 -4.83
CA SER A 330 4.13 -8.02 -3.50
C SER A 330 3.80 -9.51 -3.55
N ALA A 331 3.14 -10.00 -4.61
CA ALA A 331 2.94 -11.44 -4.82
C ALA A 331 4.24 -12.17 -5.23
N LEU A 332 5.13 -11.47 -5.96
CA LEU A 332 6.37 -12.02 -6.50
C LEU A 332 7.57 -11.81 -5.55
N ASP A 333 7.68 -10.61 -4.99
CA ASP A 333 8.66 -10.23 -3.98
C ASP A 333 7.98 -9.39 -2.89
N PRO A 334 7.46 -10.06 -1.83
CA PRO A 334 6.68 -9.41 -0.78
C PRO A 334 7.37 -8.22 -0.14
N TYR A 335 8.66 -8.35 0.14
CA TYR A 335 9.46 -7.31 0.76
C TYR A 335 9.70 -6.12 -0.17
N GLY A 336 10.25 -6.35 -1.36
CA GLY A 336 10.51 -5.28 -2.33
C GLY A 336 9.23 -4.58 -2.76
N GLY A 337 8.19 -5.35 -3.10
CA GLY A 337 6.90 -4.82 -3.53
C GLY A 337 6.21 -3.94 -2.48
N ALA A 338 6.22 -4.35 -1.20
CA ALA A 338 5.63 -3.52 -0.14
C ALA A 338 6.49 -2.29 0.19
N LEU A 339 7.81 -2.44 0.17
CA LEU A 339 8.74 -1.32 0.36
C LEU A 339 8.53 -0.25 -0.72
N THR A 340 8.42 -0.65 -2.00
CA THR A 340 8.13 0.27 -3.10
C THR A 340 6.69 0.78 -3.08
N GLY A 341 5.75 0.02 -2.52
CA GLY A 341 4.39 0.49 -2.23
C GLY A 341 4.39 1.71 -1.32
N ILE A 342 5.00 1.60 -0.14
CA ILE A 342 4.98 2.68 0.86
C ILE A 342 5.82 3.89 0.45
N VAL A 343 7.03 3.69 -0.10
CA VAL A 343 7.84 4.82 -0.58
C VAL A 343 7.32 5.35 -1.92
N GLY A 344 6.56 4.55 -2.68
CA GLY A 344 5.84 5.00 -3.87
C GLY A 344 4.82 6.05 -3.48
N VAL A 345 3.87 5.68 -2.62
CA VAL A 345 2.79 6.57 -2.20
C VAL A 345 3.28 7.79 -1.40
N ASN A 346 4.40 7.70 -0.67
CA ASN A 346 5.02 8.88 -0.06
C ASN A 346 5.29 9.99 -1.10
N ARG A 347 5.65 9.63 -2.33
CA ARG A 347 5.95 10.60 -3.39
C ARG A 347 4.72 11.32 -3.92
N ASP A 348 3.54 10.73 -3.81
CA ASP A 348 2.31 11.34 -4.30
C ASP A 348 2.02 12.66 -3.55
N PRO A 349 1.96 12.71 -2.20
CA PRO A 349 1.89 13.98 -1.50
C PRO A 349 3.16 14.84 -1.64
N MET A 350 4.36 14.27 -1.84
CA MET A 350 5.56 15.09 -2.15
C MET A 350 5.40 15.87 -3.46
N GLY A 351 4.68 15.30 -4.44
CA GLY A 351 4.38 15.89 -5.74
C GLY A 351 3.06 16.67 -5.79
N THR A 352 2.21 16.59 -4.77
CA THR A 352 0.89 17.23 -4.76
C THR A 352 0.99 18.72 -4.49
N GLY A 353 0.33 19.54 -5.30
CA GLY A 353 0.48 20.99 -5.30
C GLY A 353 1.95 21.40 -5.47
N MET A 354 2.40 22.39 -4.72
CA MET A 354 3.83 22.75 -4.70
C MET A 354 4.68 21.81 -3.82
N GLY A 355 4.12 20.70 -3.33
CA GLY A 355 4.75 19.72 -2.44
C GLY A 355 4.30 19.87 -0.99
N SER A 356 3.97 18.75 -0.34
CA SER A 356 3.44 18.70 1.02
C SER A 356 4.48 18.24 2.06
N GLN A 357 4.26 18.62 3.32
CA GLN A 357 4.94 18.04 4.46
C GLN A 357 4.19 16.77 4.91
N LEU A 358 4.81 15.61 4.77
CA LEU A 358 4.24 14.30 5.13
C LEU A 358 4.05 14.18 6.65
N ILE A 359 2.84 13.82 7.08
CA ILE A 359 2.45 13.75 8.50
C ILE A 359 2.35 12.32 9.04
N PHE A 360 1.80 11.40 8.23
CA PHE A 360 1.69 9.98 8.60
C PHE A 360 1.45 9.11 7.37
N ASN A 361 1.69 7.82 7.57
CA ASN A 361 1.37 6.72 6.67
C ASN A 361 0.24 5.86 7.23
N VAL A 362 -0.41 5.11 6.35
CA VAL A 362 -1.39 4.06 6.67
C VAL A 362 -1.12 2.82 5.82
N ASP A 363 -1.53 1.67 6.30
CA ASP A 363 -1.42 0.40 5.58
C ASP A 363 -2.68 -0.46 5.73
N THR A 364 -3.05 -1.20 4.70
CA THR A 364 -4.12 -2.20 4.83
C THR A 364 -3.76 -3.39 3.98
N PHE A 365 -3.93 -4.60 4.51
CA PHE A 365 -3.52 -5.81 3.84
C PHE A 365 -4.65 -6.82 3.72
N CYS A 366 -4.66 -7.56 2.61
CA CYS A 366 -5.46 -8.77 2.48
C CYS A 366 -4.57 -9.96 2.14
N PHE A 367 -4.58 -10.99 3.00
CA PHE A 367 -3.72 -12.17 2.87
C PHE A 367 -4.54 -13.46 2.93
N ALA A 368 -3.96 -14.55 2.42
CA ALA A 368 -4.41 -15.89 2.79
C ALA A 368 -3.95 -16.22 4.22
N ASN A 369 -4.52 -17.28 4.80
CA ASN A 369 -4.16 -17.73 6.13
C ASN A 369 -2.63 -18.00 6.23
N PRO A 370 -1.89 -17.32 7.15
CA PRO A 370 -0.45 -17.51 7.30
C PRO A 370 -0.08 -18.90 7.85
N PHE A 371 -1.04 -19.65 8.37
CA PHE A 371 -0.88 -21.03 8.85
C PHE A 371 -1.31 -22.09 7.82
N HIS A 372 -1.28 -21.76 6.52
CA HIS A 372 -1.64 -22.67 5.45
C HIS A 372 -0.75 -23.94 5.46
N GLU A 373 -1.35 -25.13 5.39
CA GLU A 373 -0.61 -26.42 5.41
C GLU A 373 -0.72 -27.19 4.08
N GLU A 374 -1.59 -26.78 3.16
CA GLU A 374 -1.84 -27.51 1.91
C GLU A 374 -0.75 -27.25 0.86
N GLU A 375 -0.69 -28.13 -0.15
CA GLU A 375 0.25 -27.98 -1.26
C GLU A 375 -0.12 -26.75 -2.11
N LEU A 376 0.84 -25.84 -2.25
CA LEU A 376 0.63 -24.59 -2.99
C LEU A 376 0.59 -24.84 -4.50
N PRO A 377 -0.30 -24.14 -5.24
CA PRO A 377 -0.20 -24.05 -6.69
C PRO A 377 1.19 -23.57 -7.16
N PRO A 378 1.64 -23.96 -8.36
CA PRO A 378 2.99 -23.63 -8.84
C PRO A 378 3.28 -22.12 -8.83
N ARG A 379 4.47 -21.73 -8.37
CA ARG A 379 4.95 -20.34 -8.29
C ARG A 379 4.26 -19.43 -7.26
N LEU A 380 3.30 -19.92 -6.49
CA LEU A 380 2.80 -19.17 -5.33
C LEU A 380 3.79 -19.30 -4.17
N LEU A 381 4.02 -18.19 -3.48
CA LEU A 381 4.77 -18.18 -2.23
C LEU A 381 3.83 -18.55 -1.08
N HIS A 382 4.40 -19.18 -0.05
CA HIS A 382 3.65 -19.50 1.16
C HIS A 382 3.03 -18.21 1.76
N PRO A 383 1.76 -18.20 2.18
CA PRO A 383 1.10 -17.00 2.71
C PRO A 383 1.85 -16.32 3.85
N ARG A 384 2.48 -17.08 4.75
CA ARG A 384 3.34 -16.52 5.80
C ARG A 384 4.54 -15.73 5.26
N ARG A 385 5.18 -16.22 4.18
CA ARG A 385 6.29 -15.51 3.53
C ARG A 385 5.81 -14.21 2.89
N ILE A 386 4.60 -14.19 2.33
CA ILE A 386 3.96 -12.96 1.84
C ILE A 386 3.75 -11.99 3.01
N TYR A 387 3.10 -12.45 4.07
CA TYR A 387 2.80 -11.68 5.27
C TYR A 387 4.06 -11.04 5.88
N GLU A 388 5.07 -11.85 6.23
CA GLU A 388 6.30 -11.39 6.89
C GLU A 388 7.08 -10.42 5.99
N GLY A 389 7.18 -10.72 4.69
CA GLY A 389 7.88 -9.87 3.74
C GLY A 389 7.18 -8.52 3.54
N VAL A 390 5.85 -8.51 3.35
CA VAL A 390 5.08 -7.26 3.22
C VAL A 390 5.21 -6.39 4.47
N VAL A 391 5.01 -6.98 5.65
CA VAL A 391 5.10 -6.26 6.93
C VAL A 391 6.49 -5.64 7.10
N THR A 392 7.55 -6.39 6.79
CA THR A 392 8.94 -5.91 6.86
C THR A 392 9.22 -4.82 5.83
N GLY A 393 8.65 -4.92 4.62
CA GLY A 393 8.79 -3.91 3.58
C GLY A 393 8.20 -2.56 4.00
N VAL A 394 6.97 -2.57 4.54
CA VAL A 394 6.31 -1.37 5.05
C VAL A 394 7.05 -0.79 6.27
N GLU A 395 7.48 -1.64 7.20
CA GLU A 395 8.30 -1.25 8.35
C GLU A 395 9.54 -0.47 7.91
N HIS A 396 10.32 -1.07 7.00
CA HIS A 396 11.55 -0.45 6.52
C HIS A 396 11.29 0.84 5.76
N GLY A 397 10.23 0.89 4.94
CA GLY A 397 9.90 2.09 4.17
C GLY A 397 9.43 3.25 5.06
N GLY A 398 8.49 3.02 5.96
CA GLY A 398 7.97 4.04 6.88
C GLY A 398 9.03 4.51 7.88
N ASN A 399 9.61 3.59 8.64
CA ASN A 399 10.55 3.91 9.73
C ASN A 399 11.80 4.64 9.20
N LYS A 400 12.39 4.18 8.10
CA LYS A 400 13.61 4.79 7.53
C LYS A 400 13.30 6.12 6.81
N SER A 401 12.06 6.35 6.38
CA SER A 401 11.62 7.65 5.86
C SER A 401 11.34 8.67 6.98
N GLY A 402 11.18 8.21 8.22
CA GLY A 402 10.82 9.08 9.36
C GLY A 402 9.38 9.58 9.30
N ILE A 403 8.47 8.73 8.81
CA ILE A 403 7.03 9.00 8.72
C ILE A 403 6.32 7.92 9.52
N PRO A 404 5.51 8.27 10.53
CA PRO A 404 4.87 7.27 11.38
C PRO A 404 3.75 6.56 10.62
N THR A 405 3.61 5.25 10.78
CA THR A 405 2.48 4.49 10.22
C THR A 405 1.40 4.37 11.29
N VAL A 406 0.29 5.11 11.18
CA VAL A 406 -0.59 5.39 12.33
C VAL A 406 -1.91 4.63 12.34
N ASN A 407 -2.33 4.05 11.21
CA ASN A 407 -3.60 3.35 11.09
C ASN A 407 -3.52 2.26 10.03
N GLY A 408 -4.28 1.18 10.23
CA GLY A 408 -4.36 0.09 9.28
C GLY A 408 -5.23 -1.07 9.73
N THR A 409 -5.37 -2.06 8.85
CA THR A 409 -6.08 -3.31 9.15
C THR A 409 -5.55 -4.46 8.30
N VAL A 410 -5.81 -5.70 8.75
CA VAL A 410 -5.47 -6.91 8.01
C VAL A 410 -6.68 -7.83 7.92
N TYR A 411 -7.05 -8.17 6.70
CA TYR A 411 -8.13 -9.09 6.39
C TYR A 411 -7.58 -10.41 5.83
N PHE A 412 -8.12 -11.53 6.30
CA PHE A 412 -7.72 -12.87 5.90
C PHE A 412 -8.85 -13.59 5.17
N ASP A 413 -8.54 -14.09 3.96
CA ASP A 413 -9.38 -14.98 3.16
C ASP A 413 -8.48 -15.82 2.25
N ASP A 414 -8.71 -17.13 2.19
CA ASP A 414 -7.84 -18.05 1.43
C ASP A 414 -7.78 -17.73 -0.07
N ARG A 415 -8.76 -16.99 -0.62
CA ARG A 415 -8.73 -16.56 -2.04
C ARG A 415 -7.63 -15.55 -2.34
N PHE A 416 -7.11 -14.83 -1.33
CA PHE A 416 -5.93 -13.98 -1.48
C PHE A 416 -4.63 -14.78 -1.66
N LEU A 417 -4.70 -16.13 -1.62
CA LEU A 417 -3.61 -17.00 -2.03
C LEU A 417 -3.22 -16.75 -3.49
N GLY A 418 -4.20 -16.45 -4.35
CA GLY A 418 -3.94 -16.12 -5.75
C GLY A 418 -3.14 -14.82 -5.90
N LYS A 419 -3.49 -13.81 -5.09
CA LYS A 419 -2.81 -12.52 -5.08
C LYS A 419 -3.12 -11.76 -3.77
N PRO A 420 -2.11 -11.33 -2.99
CA PRO A 420 -2.34 -10.49 -1.84
C PRO A 420 -2.78 -9.09 -2.27
N LEU A 421 -3.51 -8.40 -1.39
CA LEU A 421 -3.77 -6.97 -1.55
C LEU A 421 -2.91 -6.19 -0.57
N VAL A 422 -2.17 -5.22 -1.10
CA VAL A 422 -1.26 -4.38 -0.32
C VAL A 422 -1.59 -2.93 -0.60
N PHE A 423 -2.33 -2.31 0.32
CA PHE A 423 -2.67 -0.90 0.29
C PHE A 423 -1.68 -0.11 1.16
N CYS A 424 -1.18 0.98 0.62
CA CYS A 424 -0.30 1.91 1.34
C CYS A 424 -0.82 3.33 1.11
N GLY A 425 -0.86 4.16 2.15
CA GLY A 425 -1.28 5.55 2.04
C GLY A 425 -0.39 6.51 2.80
N THR A 426 -0.41 7.77 2.38
CA THR A 426 0.35 8.87 2.99
C THR A 426 -0.47 10.14 3.00
N ALA A 427 -0.54 10.79 4.16
CA ALA A 427 -1.13 12.11 4.32
C ALA A 427 -0.05 13.18 4.46
N GLY A 428 -0.35 14.41 4.02
CA GLY A 428 0.55 15.55 4.12
C GLY A 428 -0.17 16.89 4.30
N LEU A 429 0.59 17.90 4.74
CA LEU A 429 0.16 19.29 4.91
C LEU A 429 0.75 20.20 3.84
N ILE A 430 -0.07 21.07 3.26
CA ILE A 430 0.33 22.09 2.29
C ILE A 430 -0.05 23.46 2.83
N PRO A 431 0.88 24.44 2.89
CA PRO A 431 0.53 25.82 3.22
C PRO A 431 -0.55 26.36 2.28
N ARG A 432 -1.61 26.98 2.82
CA ARG A 432 -2.72 27.55 2.03
C ARG A 432 -2.22 28.60 1.05
N THR A 433 -1.29 29.44 1.51
CA THR A 433 -0.63 30.45 0.68
C THR A 433 0.87 30.20 0.66
N LEU A 434 1.44 30.08 -0.53
CA LEU A 434 2.86 29.89 -0.77
C LEU A 434 3.30 30.81 -1.91
N ASN A 435 4.38 31.58 -1.71
CA ASN A 435 4.95 32.48 -2.73
C ASN A 435 3.92 33.42 -3.42
N GLY A 436 2.89 33.85 -2.68
CA GLY A 436 1.86 34.77 -3.17
C GLY A 436 0.68 34.12 -3.90
N GLY A 437 0.58 32.79 -3.95
CA GLY A 437 -0.55 32.06 -4.52
C GLY A 437 -0.97 30.85 -3.67
N PRO A 438 -2.04 30.13 -4.06
CA PRO A 438 -2.49 28.96 -3.32
C PRO A 438 -1.46 27.81 -3.40
N GLY A 439 -1.05 27.23 -2.28
CA GLY A 439 0.00 26.20 -2.26
C GLY A 439 -0.41 24.86 -2.91
N HIS A 440 -1.71 24.58 -3.00
CA HIS A 440 -2.26 23.42 -3.72
C HIS A 440 -2.28 23.59 -5.25
N ASN A 441 -1.92 24.77 -5.77
CA ASN A 441 -1.85 25.02 -7.20
C ASN A 441 -0.41 24.89 -7.69
N LYS A 442 -0.17 23.98 -8.64
CA LYS A 442 1.06 23.88 -9.42
C LYS A 442 0.76 24.11 -10.89
N ARG A 443 1.71 24.68 -11.64
CA ARG A 443 1.55 24.84 -13.09
C ARG A 443 2.88 24.92 -13.81
N THR A 444 3.09 24.01 -14.75
CA THR A 444 4.24 24.02 -15.67
C THR A 444 4.09 25.13 -16.70
N LYS A 445 5.18 25.82 -17.05
CA LYS A 445 5.20 26.87 -18.09
C LYS A 445 6.14 26.50 -19.23
N ALA A 446 5.80 26.92 -20.45
CA ALA A 446 6.71 26.83 -21.57
C ALA A 446 7.98 27.65 -21.27
N GLY A 447 9.14 27.07 -21.53
CA GLY A 447 10.46 27.62 -21.17
C GLY A 447 10.99 27.15 -19.81
N ASP A 448 10.16 26.55 -18.94
CA ASP A 448 10.68 25.90 -17.74
C ASP A 448 11.58 24.71 -18.14
N LEU A 449 12.69 24.54 -17.44
CA LEU A 449 13.57 23.41 -17.60
C LEU A 449 12.96 22.15 -17.00
N VAL A 450 13.11 21.03 -17.71
CA VAL A 450 12.76 19.70 -17.19
C VAL A 450 13.93 19.19 -16.36
N VAL A 451 13.74 19.10 -15.04
CA VAL A 451 14.73 18.59 -14.10
C VAL A 451 14.26 17.28 -13.50
N MET A 452 15.12 16.26 -13.56
CA MET A 452 14.94 15.01 -12.84
C MET A 452 15.77 15.04 -11.56
N ALA A 453 15.18 14.75 -10.42
CA ALA A 453 15.87 14.68 -9.13
C ALA A 453 15.63 13.35 -8.40
N GLY A 454 16.65 12.86 -7.69
CA GLY A 454 16.56 11.66 -6.84
C GLY A 454 17.35 10.45 -7.38
N GLY A 455 16.70 9.29 -7.44
CA GLY A 455 17.28 8.00 -7.79
C GLY A 455 17.78 7.91 -9.25
N ARG A 456 18.73 7.00 -9.50
CA ARG A 456 19.28 6.74 -10.85
C ARG A 456 18.44 5.74 -11.63
N ILE A 457 18.42 5.89 -12.95
CA ILE A 457 17.68 5.03 -13.88
C ILE A 457 18.41 3.71 -14.11
N GLY A 458 17.70 2.60 -13.94
CA GLY A 458 18.10 1.24 -14.31
C GLY A 458 16.98 0.53 -15.05
N LYS A 459 17.19 -0.75 -15.40
CA LYS A 459 16.14 -1.64 -15.95
C LYS A 459 15.21 -2.15 -14.85
N ASP A 460 14.82 -1.28 -13.93
CA ASP A 460 13.98 -1.62 -12.78
C ASP A 460 12.51 -1.42 -13.17
N GLY A 461 11.67 -2.45 -13.01
CA GLY A 461 10.24 -2.42 -13.30
C GLY A 461 9.86 -1.90 -14.69
N ILE A 462 10.72 -2.09 -15.68
CA ILE A 462 10.30 -1.91 -17.08
C ILE A 462 9.12 -2.85 -17.33
N HIS A 463 8.06 -2.30 -17.93
CA HIS A 463 6.77 -2.97 -18.13
C HIS A 463 5.98 -3.23 -16.84
N GLY A 464 6.28 -2.53 -15.74
CA GLY A 464 5.53 -2.65 -14.48
C GLY A 464 4.05 -2.26 -14.62
N ALA A 465 3.75 -1.13 -15.26
CA ALA A 465 2.36 -0.71 -15.51
C ALA A 465 1.58 -1.70 -16.39
N THR A 466 2.18 -2.17 -17.49
CA THR A 466 1.56 -3.16 -18.38
C THR A 466 1.41 -4.52 -17.69
N PHE A 467 2.41 -4.95 -16.91
CA PHE A 467 2.35 -6.18 -16.11
C PHE A 467 1.28 -6.13 -15.01
N SER A 468 1.13 -5.00 -14.31
CA SER A 468 0.07 -4.82 -13.31
C SER A 468 -1.34 -4.88 -13.91
N SER A 469 -1.45 -4.68 -15.22
CA SER A 469 -2.69 -4.76 -16.01
C SER A 469 -3.00 -6.19 -16.51
N GLU A 470 -2.20 -7.19 -16.15
CA GLU A 470 -2.36 -8.60 -16.54
C GLU A 470 -2.48 -9.55 -15.32
N GLU A 471 -3.02 -10.75 -15.58
CA GLU A 471 -3.10 -11.85 -14.61
C GLU A 471 -1.68 -12.39 -14.28
N LEU A 472 -1.48 -13.00 -13.10
CA LEU A 472 -0.23 -13.75 -12.83
C LEU A 472 -0.23 -15.08 -13.62
N HIS A 473 0.80 -15.31 -14.47
CA HIS A 473 0.90 -16.50 -15.33
C HIS A 473 2.36 -17.00 -15.53
N GLU A 474 2.54 -18.12 -16.26
CA GLU A 474 3.86 -18.78 -16.44
C GLU A 474 4.93 -17.93 -17.14
N GLY A 475 4.53 -16.85 -17.83
CA GLY A 475 5.42 -15.96 -18.59
C GLY A 475 5.69 -14.62 -17.91
N SER A 476 5.15 -14.39 -16.70
CA SER A 476 5.29 -13.12 -15.98
C SER A 476 6.77 -12.78 -15.74
N PRO A 477 7.25 -11.60 -16.19
CA PRO A 477 8.66 -11.27 -16.17
C PRO A 477 9.17 -10.94 -14.77
N ALA A 478 10.30 -11.55 -14.41
CA ALA A 478 11.04 -11.33 -13.15
C ALA A 478 11.54 -9.89 -12.95
N THR A 479 11.66 -9.11 -14.03
CA THR A 479 12.20 -7.74 -14.04
C THR A 479 11.29 -6.70 -13.38
N ALA A 480 10.08 -7.08 -12.99
CA ALA A 480 9.11 -6.23 -12.29
C ALA A 480 9.49 -5.94 -10.82
N VAL A 481 10.42 -6.70 -10.23
CA VAL A 481 10.79 -6.55 -8.81
C VAL A 481 11.81 -5.43 -8.62
N GLN A 482 11.49 -4.52 -7.70
CA GLN A 482 12.27 -3.33 -7.40
C GLN A 482 12.57 -3.25 -5.90
N LEU A 483 13.68 -2.60 -5.55
CA LEU A 483 14.02 -2.25 -4.17
C LEU A 483 14.04 -0.74 -4.05
N GLY A 484 13.17 -0.20 -3.18
CA GLY A 484 13.17 1.21 -2.81
C GLY A 484 14.35 1.57 -1.89
N ASP A 485 14.71 2.85 -1.86
CA ASP A 485 15.77 3.47 -1.05
C ASP A 485 15.18 4.62 -0.20
N PRO A 486 14.60 4.32 0.98
CA PRO A 486 13.97 5.32 1.84
C PRO A 486 14.89 6.48 2.24
N ILE A 487 16.21 6.25 2.34
CA ILE A 487 17.18 7.27 2.73
C ILE A 487 17.37 8.28 1.59
N THR A 488 17.45 7.80 0.34
CA THR A 488 17.47 8.68 -0.84
C THR A 488 16.18 9.50 -0.92
N GLN A 489 15.02 8.86 -0.72
CA GLN A 489 13.74 9.57 -0.68
C GLN A 489 13.72 10.64 0.41
N LYS A 490 14.19 10.33 1.62
CA LYS A 490 14.21 11.29 2.73
C LYS A 490 15.03 12.54 2.39
N ARG A 491 16.21 12.38 1.79
CA ARG A 491 17.04 13.52 1.33
C ARG A 491 16.33 14.35 0.27
N LEU A 492 15.72 13.67 -0.71
CA LEU A 492 14.96 14.31 -1.77
C LEU A 492 13.79 15.11 -1.20
N TYR A 493 13.05 14.53 -0.26
CA TYR A 493 11.94 15.17 0.43
C TYR A 493 12.37 16.44 1.18
N ASP A 494 13.41 16.35 2.03
CA ASP A 494 13.91 17.50 2.78
C ASP A 494 14.41 18.62 1.85
N PHE A 495 15.06 18.26 0.75
CA PHE A 495 15.47 19.18 -0.31
C PHE A 495 14.28 19.89 -0.95
N LEU A 496 13.24 19.15 -1.33
CA LEU A 496 12.06 19.67 -2.01
C LEU A 496 11.29 20.66 -1.16
N LEU A 497 11.13 20.41 0.15
CA LEU A 497 10.48 21.37 1.06
C LEU A 497 11.22 22.72 1.09
N ILE A 498 12.56 22.69 1.14
CA ILE A 498 13.35 23.93 1.13
C ILE A 498 13.25 24.62 -0.25
N ALA A 499 13.28 23.87 -1.34
CA ALA A 499 13.16 24.41 -2.69
C ALA A 499 11.78 25.04 -2.93
N ARG A 500 10.72 24.42 -2.41
CA ARG A 500 9.33 24.91 -2.41
C ARG A 500 9.23 26.25 -1.70
N ASP A 501 9.71 26.31 -0.46
CA ASP A 501 9.57 27.49 0.40
C ASP A 501 10.35 28.70 -0.15
N ARG A 502 11.37 28.45 -0.97
CA ARG A 502 12.13 29.48 -1.71
C ARG A 502 11.53 29.82 -3.08
N GLY A 503 10.54 29.07 -3.56
CA GLY A 503 9.92 29.28 -4.87
C GLY A 503 10.83 28.95 -6.05
N LEU A 504 11.67 27.90 -5.93
CA LEU A 504 12.66 27.57 -6.95
C LEU A 504 12.10 26.82 -8.16
N TYR A 505 10.88 26.26 -8.08
CA TYR A 505 10.24 25.54 -9.17
C TYR A 505 8.77 25.95 -9.35
N SER A 506 8.22 25.70 -10.52
CA SER A 506 6.83 26.03 -10.91
C SER A 506 5.86 24.86 -10.74
N SER A 507 6.36 23.63 -10.86
CA SER A 507 5.56 22.41 -10.82
C SER A 507 6.44 21.20 -10.50
N ILE A 508 5.83 20.15 -9.97
CA ILE A 508 6.48 18.90 -9.60
C ILE A 508 5.49 17.73 -9.74
N THR A 509 6.00 16.55 -10.07
CA THR A 509 5.26 15.29 -10.01
C THR A 509 6.21 14.14 -9.70
N ASP A 510 5.68 13.02 -9.20
CA ASP A 510 6.46 11.82 -8.96
C ASP A 510 6.80 11.07 -10.26
N ASN A 511 7.79 10.19 -10.16
CA ASN A 511 8.05 9.19 -11.19
C ASN A 511 7.65 7.80 -10.66
N GLY A 512 6.45 7.36 -11.03
CA GLY A 512 5.91 6.02 -10.78
C GLY A 512 5.84 5.19 -12.07
N ALA A 513 4.66 4.63 -12.34
CA ALA A 513 4.36 3.83 -13.51
C ALA A 513 4.62 4.59 -14.82
N GLY A 514 5.30 3.93 -15.77
CA GLY A 514 5.73 4.55 -17.03
C GLY A 514 6.86 5.59 -16.90
N GLY A 515 7.35 5.88 -15.69
CA GLY A 515 8.58 6.67 -15.49
C GLY A 515 8.52 8.10 -16.05
N LEU A 516 9.52 8.44 -16.89
CA LEU A 516 9.60 9.75 -17.53
C LEU A 516 8.57 9.94 -18.63
N SER A 517 8.07 8.84 -19.24
CA SER A 517 7.02 8.93 -20.27
C SER A 517 5.72 9.51 -19.72
N SER A 518 5.30 9.00 -18.55
CA SER A 518 4.06 9.42 -17.89
C SER A 518 4.23 10.83 -17.28
N SER A 519 5.13 10.97 -16.31
CA SER A 519 5.36 12.24 -15.60
C SER A 519 5.56 13.45 -16.51
N ILE A 520 6.52 13.41 -17.44
CA ILE A 520 6.79 14.53 -18.35
C ILE A 520 5.72 14.63 -19.44
N GLY A 521 5.18 13.50 -19.92
CA GLY A 521 4.13 13.48 -20.94
C GLY A 521 2.82 14.12 -20.47
N GLU A 522 2.45 13.93 -19.21
CA GLU A 522 1.29 14.58 -18.57
C GLU A 522 1.58 16.05 -18.26
N MET A 523 2.76 16.38 -17.69
CA MET A 523 3.15 17.77 -17.44
C MET A 523 3.19 18.61 -18.73
N ALA A 524 3.55 17.99 -19.87
CA ALA A 524 3.62 18.63 -21.17
C ALA A 524 2.24 19.08 -21.70
N GLU A 525 1.12 18.49 -21.24
CA GLU A 525 -0.23 18.93 -21.63
C GLU A 525 -0.52 20.36 -21.15
N GLN A 526 0.07 20.77 -20.02
CA GLN A 526 -0.14 22.11 -19.46
C GLN A 526 0.55 23.22 -20.27
N THR A 527 1.61 22.87 -21.02
CA THR A 527 2.44 23.81 -21.80
C THR A 527 2.23 23.67 -23.30
N GLY A 528 1.76 22.51 -23.75
CA GLY A 528 1.63 22.16 -25.17
C GLY A 528 2.88 21.46 -25.72
N GLY A 529 3.76 20.88 -24.89
CA GLY A 529 4.93 20.14 -25.39
C GLY A 529 6.08 20.00 -24.40
N ALA A 530 6.97 19.07 -24.69
CA ALA A 530 8.25 18.93 -23.97
C ALA A 530 9.32 18.36 -24.90
N ARG A 531 10.56 18.80 -24.72
CA ARG A 531 11.74 18.25 -25.41
C ARG A 531 12.71 17.67 -24.40
N LEU A 532 12.98 16.37 -24.50
CA LEU A 532 13.75 15.60 -23.53
C LEU A 532 15.00 14.98 -24.16
N ASN A 533 16.17 15.13 -23.52
CA ASN A 533 17.42 14.47 -23.91
C ASN A 533 17.70 13.27 -23.00
N LEU A 534 17.38 12.08 -23.48
CA LEU A 534 17.45 10.84 -22.72
C LEU A 534 18.88 10.43 -22.38
N ASP A 535 19.87 10.81 -23.18
CA ASP A 535 21.29 10.54 -22.94
C ASP A 535 21.88 11.28 -21.72
N ARG A 536 21.15 12.28 -21.18
CA ARG A 536 21.55 13.00 -19.96
C ARG A 536 21.15 12.28 -18.67
N ALA A 537 20.26 11.29 -18.74
CA ALA A 537 19.72 10.63 -17.56
C ALA A 537 20.84 10.01 -16.70
N PRO A 538 20.83 10.20 -15.37
CA PRO A 538 21.77 9.52 -14.50
C PRO A 538 21.44 8.01 -14.45
N LEU A 539 22.35 7.17 -14.95
CA LEU A 539 22.14 5.72 -15.04
C LEU A 539 22.84 4.96 -13.92
N LYS A 540 22.25 3.85 -13.46
CA LYS A 540 22.87 2.88 -12.54
C LYS A 540 24.02 2.12 -13.19
N TYR A 541 23.88 1.85 -14.50
CA TYR A 541 24.87 1.20 -15.35
C TYR A 541 24.70 1.66 -16.80
N PRO A 542 25.78 1.68 -17.61
CA PRO A 542 25.70 2.11 -19.01
C PRO A 542 24.98 1.07 -19.88
N GLY A 543 24.50 1.50 -21.05
CA GLY A 543 24.02 0.61 -22.12
C GLY A 543 22.52 0.40 -22.20
N LEU A 544 21.72 1.15 -21.43
CA LEU A 544 20.26 1.18 -21.60
C LEU A 544 19.90 1.76 -22.97
N HIS A 545 18.88 1.18 -23.60
CA HIS A 545 18.27 1.72 -24.81
C HIS A 545 17.44 2.98 -24.48
N PRO A 546 17.21 3.89 -25.43
CA PRO A 546 16.48 5.13 -25.14
C PRO A 546 15.07 4.89 -24.60
N TRP A 547 14.35 3.89 -25.12
CA TRP A 547 13.02 3.54 -24.63
C TRP A 547 13.09 3.03 -23.17
N GLU A 548 14.10 2.22 -22.82
CA GLU A 548 14.32 1.74 -21.44
C GLU A 548 14.54 2.89 -20.47
N ILE A 549 15.27 3.95 -20.88
CA ILE A 549 15.49 5.14 -20.05
C ILE A 549 14.17 5.88 -19.82
N LEU A 550 13.37 6.02 -20.88
CA LEU A 550 12.11 6.76 -20.86
C LEU A 550 11.06 6.09 -19.96
N VAL A 551 10.89 4.77 -20.08
CA VAL A 551 9.80 4.04 -19.39
C VAL A 551 10.23 3.37 -18.08
N SER A 552 11.52 3.44 -17.73
CA SER A 552 12.03 2.87 -16.48
C SER A 552 11.25 3.39 -15.28
N GLU A 553 10.87 2.47 -14.40
CA GLU A 553 10.11 2.72 -13.18
C GLU A 553 11.03 2.70 -11.93
N SER A 554 12.34 2.94 -12.10
CA SER A 554 13.27 3.09 -10.96
C SER A 554 12.71 4.02 -9.88
N GLN A 555 12.99 3.71 -8.62
CA GLN A 555 12.35 4.37 -7.49
C GLN A 555 13.05 5.68 -7.06
N GLU A 556 12.40 6.41 -6.14
CA GLU A 556 12.87 7.65 -5.53
C GLU A 556 13.18 8.80 -6.50
N ARG A 557 12.36 8.97 -7.54
CA ARG A 557 12.56 10.01 -8.56
C ARG A 557 11.37 10.96 -8.61
N MET A 558 11.66 12.24 -8.88
CA MET A 558 10.68 13.29 -9.11
C MET A 558 11.05 14.07 -10.37
N SER A 559 10.02 14.51 -11.10
CA SER A 559 10.12 15.36 -12.28
C SER A 559 9.65 16.77 -11.95
N ILE A 560 10.48 17.77 -12.25
CA ILE A 560 10.35 19.13 -11.72
C ILE A 560 10.48 20.14 -12.86
N ALA A 561 9.56 21.09 -12.92
CA ALA A 561 9.61 22.22 -13.84
C ALA A 561 10.29 23.41 -13.15
N VAL A 562 11.51 23.72 -13.55
CA VAL A 562 12.35 24.75 -12.91
C VAL A 562 12.51 25.95 -13.87
N PRO A 563 12.08 27.17 -13.48
CA PRO A 563 12.36 28.37 -14.27
C PRO A 563 13.87 28.52 -14.54
N GLU A 564 14.23 28.93 -15.76
CA GLU A 564 15.64 29.06 -16.17
C GLU A 564 16.42 29.99 -15.22
N GLU A 565 15.79 31.07 -14.73
CA GLU A 565 16.40 32.00 -13.78
C GLU A 565 16.72 31.40 -12.40
N ASN A 566 16.09 30.29 -12.03
CA ASN A 566 16.22 29.65 -10.72
C ASN A 566 17.15 28.43 -10.73
N ILE A 567 17.59 27.96 -11.90
CA ILE A 567 18.28 26.67 -12.03
C ILE A 567 19.59 26.60 -11.24
N ASP A 568 20.38 27.67 -11.23
CA ASP A 568 21.67 27.70 -10.53
C ASP A 568 21.47 27.55 -9.01
N GLU A 569 20.46 28.23 -8.44
CA GLU A 569 20.15 28.10 -7.02
C GLU A 569 19.57 26.70 -6.70
N PHE A 570 18.70 26.19 -7.57
CA PHE A 570 18.11 24.85 -7.41
C PHE A 570 19.20 23.77 -7.38
N MET A 571 20.13 23.80 -8.33
CA MET A 571 21.23 22.83 -8.41
C MET A 571 22.22 22.97 -7.26
N ALA A 572 22.53 24.20 -6.84
CA ALA A 572 23.39 24.43 -5.67
C ALA A 572 22.76 23.92 -4.37
N LEU A 573 21.45 24.06 -4.22
CA LEU A 573 20.71 23.50 -3.09
C LEU A 573 20.70 21.96 -3.14
N ALA A 574 20.49 21.37 -4.32
CA ALA A 574 20.53 19.91 -4.50
C ALA A 574 21.90 19.32 -4.10
N GLU A 575 22.99 19.93 -4.58
CA GLU A 575 24.36 19.53 -4.21
C GLU A 575 24.59 19.64 -2.70
N LYS A 576 24.20 20.76 -2.09
CA LYS A 576 24.32 20.98 -0.63
C LYS A 576 23.58 19.91 0.18
N MET A 577 22.40 19.51 -0.29
CA MET A 577 21.54 18.50 0.34
C MET A 577 21.90 17.07 -0.08
N ARG A 578 22.93 16.89 -0.92
CA ARG A 578 23.37 15.60 -1.50
C ARG A 578 22.25 14.88 -2.25
N VAL A 579 21.46 15.64 -3.00
CA VAL A 579 20.43 15.14 -3.91
C VAL A 579 20.96 15.21 -5.34
N GLU A 580 20.90 14.09 -6.06
CA GLU A 580 21.28 14.05 -7.48
C GLU A 580 20.16 14.69 -8.31
N ALA A 581 20.49 15.73 -9.07
CA ALA A 581 19.56 16.44 -9.94
C ALA A 581 20.21 16.71 -11.30
N VAL A 582 19.44 16.57 -12.40
CA VAL A 582 19.94 16.73 -13.77
C VAL A 582 18.90 17.44 -14.64
N VAL A 583 19.34 18.42 -15.42
CA VAL A 583 18.54 19.07 -16.46
C VAL A 583 18.44 18.16 -17.69
N MET A 584 17.26 17.59 -17.88
CA MET A 584 16.96 16.64 -18.96
C MET A 584 16.51 17.33 -20.24
N GLY A 585 15.94 18.54 -20.14
CA GLY A 585 15.34 19.21 -21.30
C GLY A 585 14.59 20.47 -20.93
N GLU A 586 13.56 20.80 -21.71
CA GLU A 586 12.73 21.99 -21.57
C GLU A 586 11.26 21.67 -21.90
N PHE A 587 10.33 22.34 -21.23
CA PHE A 587 8.92 22.35 -21.61
C PHE A 587 8.70 23.33 -22.76
N THR A 588 7.97 22.90 -23.78
CA THR A 588 7.74 23.66 -25.02
C THR A 588 6.25 23.85 -25.29
N ASP A 589 5.92 24.55 -26.38
CA ASP A 589 4.57 24.76 -26.92
C ASP A 589 4.43 24.19 -28.35
N GLU A 590 5.29 23.22 -28.71
CA GLU A 590 5.43 22.68 -30.08
C GLU A 590 4.35 21.66 -30.48
N GLY A 591 3.41 21.37 -29.60
CA GLY A 591 2.30 20.41 -29.77
C GLY A 591 2.70 18.94 -29.62
N ALA A 592 3.90 18.64 -29.11
CA ALA A 592 4.42 17.28 -29.10
C ALA A 592 5.37 17.00 -27.94
N PHE A 593 5.44 15.72 -27.58
CA PHE A 593 6.48 15.15 -26.77
C PHE A 593 7.65 14.70 -27.65
N HIS A 594 8.74 15.45 -27.62
CA HIS A 594 9.91 15.28 -28.49
C HIS A 594 11.08 14.66 -27.71
N LEU A 595 11.48 13.47 -28.13
CA LEU A 595 12.49 12.65 -27.46
C LEU A 595 13.79 12.64 -28.28
N LEU A 596 14.87 13.02 -27.64
CA LEU A 596 16.21 13.10 -28.21
C LEU A 596 17.16 12.12 -27.51
N TYR A 597 18.11 11.57 -28.27
CA TYR A 597 19.26 10.85 -27.74
C TYR A 597 20.50 11.23 -28.55
N ASP A 598 21.54 11.74 -27.90
CA ASP A 598 22.78 12.22 -28.55
C ASP A 598 22.48 13.24 -29.67
N GLY A 599 21.55 14.16 -29.37
CA GLY A 599 21.09 15.21 -30.28
C GLY A 599 20.24 14.76 -31.47
N LYS A 600 19.91 13.48 -31.59
CA LYS A 600 19.05 12.93 -32.64
C LYS A 600 17.64 12.66 -32.14
N THR A 601 16.62 12.93 -32.96
CA THR A 601 15.24 12.52 -32.67
C THR A 601 15.14 11.00 -32.65
N VAL A 602 14.68 10.46 -31.52
CA VAL A 602 14.40 9.02 -31.33
C VAL A 602 12.91 8.74 -31.13
N GLY A 603 12.11 9.77 -30.86
CA GLY A 603 10.65 9.71 -30.84
C GLY A 603 10.03 11.09 -30.93
N TYR A 604 8.85 11.18 -31.52
CA TYR A 604 8.07 12.40 -31.67
C TYR A 604 6.56 12.06 -31.66
N LEU A 605 5.91 12.29 -30.52
CA LEU A 605 4.49 11.97 -30.31
C LEU A 605 3.68 13.26 -30.15
N PRO A 606 2.74 13.58 -31.06
CA PRO A 606 1.76 14.64 -30.84
C PRO A 606 0.95 14.36 -29.57
N LEU A 607 0.80 15.37 -28.71
CA LEU A 607 0.15 15.19 -27.40
C LEU A 607 -1.32 14.76 -27.54
N GLU A 608 -2.04 15.30 -28.52
CA GLU A 608 -3.42 14.92 -28.84
C GLU A 608 -3.53 13.40 -29.11
N PHE A 609 -2.63 12.84 -29.91
CA PHE A 609 -2.65 11.40 -30.18
C PHE A 609 -2.22 10.58 -28.95
N LEU A 610 -1.18 11.02 -28.24
CA LEU A 610 -0.71 10.35 -27.03
C LEU A 610 -1.81 10.19 -25.98
N HIS A 611 -2.66 11.22 -25.79
CA HIS A 611 -3.65 11.22 -24.71
C HIS A 611 -5.07 10.86 -25.14
N ASP A 612 -5.47 11.22 -26.36
CA ASP A 612 -6.84 11.06 -26.88
C ASP A 612 -6.95 10.07 -28.05
N GLY A 613 -5.85 9.45 -28.47
CA GLY A 613 -5.84 8.46 -29.56
C GLY A 613 -6.39 7.07 -29.21
N LEU A 614 -6.64 6.80 -27.92
CA LEU A 614 -7.12 5.53 -27.40
C LEU A 614 -8.60 5.28 -27.77
N PRO A 615 -8.94 4.17 -28.46
CA PRO A 615 -10.34 3.84 -28.75
C PRO A 615 -11.19 3.58 -27.49
N PRO A 616 -12.48 3.96 -27.48
CA PRO A 616 -13.34 3.73 -26.31
C PRO A 616 -13.64 2.24 -26.10
N MET A 617 -13.56 1.80 -24.83
CA MET A 617 -13.89 0.43 -24.42
C MET A 617 -15.41 0.25 -24.25
N LEU A 618 -15.95 -0.85 -24.79
CA LEU A 618 -17.37 -1.21 -24.69
C LEU A 618 -17.52 -2.53 -23.93
N LEU A 619 -18.33 -2.56 -22.88
CA LEU A 619 -18.52 -3.71 -22.01
C LEU A 619 -20.00 -4.01 -21.74
N ASN A 620 -20.29 -5.26 -21.35
CA ASN A 620 -21.63 -5.69 -20.96
C ASN A 620 -21.57 -6.31 -19.57
N ALA A 621 -22.46 -5.88 -18.68
CA ALA A 621 -22.57 -6.34 -17.31
C ALA A 621 -23.96 -6.92 -17.08
N LYS A 622 -24.06 -8.01 -16.31
CA LYS A 622 -25.33 -8.61 -15.94
C LYS A 622 -25.30 -9.07 -14.49
N TRP A 623 -26.18 -8.51 -13.67
CA TRP A 623 -26.33 -8.91 -12.29
C TRP A 623 -27.27 -10.11 -12.17
N THR A 624 -26.90 -11.06 -11.34
CA THR A 624 -27.78 -12.17 -10.95
C THR A 624 -27.49 -12.44 -9.48
N PRO A 625 -28.39 -12.06 -8.56
CA PRO A 625 -28.14 -12.23 -7.13
C PRO A 625 -27.75 -13.69 -6.81
N PRO A 626 -26.63 -13.92 -6.11
CA PRO A 626 -26.27 -15.26 -5.68
C PRO A 626 -27.28 -15.77 -4.64
N GLN A 627 -27.40 -17.09 -4.54
CA GLN A 627 -28.23 -17.73 -3.53
C GLN A 627 -27.40 -18.77 -2.78
N HIS A 628 -27.32 -18.60 -1.47
CA HIS A 628 -26.59 -19.45 -0.54
C HIS A 628 -27.55 -20.25 0.33
N GLU A 629 -27.05 -21.33 0.95
CA GLU A 629 -27.82 -22.10 1.92
C GLU A 629 -28.05 -21.27 3.21
N GLU A 630 -29.31 -21.13 3.63
CA GLU A 630 -29.64 -20.54 4.93
C GLU A 630 -29.50 -21.60 6.02
N PRO A 631 -28.63 -21.39 7.02
CA PRO A 631 -28.32 -22.48 7.91
C PRO A 631 -29.37 -22.65 9.01
N THR A 632 -29.54 -23.88 9.47
CA THR A 632 -30.58 -24.24 10.43
C THR A 632 -29.98 -25.04 11.59
N PHE A 633 -29.88 -24.43 12.77
CA PHE A 633 -29.43 -25.08 14.01
C PHE A 633 -30.03 -24.41 15.26
N GLU A 634 -30.02 -25.12 16.39
CA GLU A 634 -30.49 -24.60 17.68
C GLU A 634 -29.46 -23.64 18.30
N CYS A 635 -29.89 -22.45 18.72
CA CYS A 635 -29.01 -21.49 19.40
C CYS A 635 -28.50 -22.12 20.72
N PRO A 636 -27.18 -22.15 20.97
CA PRO A 636 -26.67 -22.55 22.27
C PRO A 636 -27.21 -21.64 23.39
N ASN A 637 -27.46 -22.20 24.57
CA ASN A 637 -27.85 -21.43 25.76
C ASN A 637 -26.66 -20.64 26.35
N ASP A 638 -25.44 -21.15 26.19
CA ASP A 638 -24.19 -20.52 26.60
C ASP A 638 -23.36 -20.21 25.34
N LEU A 639 -23.13 -18.92 25.11
CA LEU A 639 -22.41 -18.38 23.96
C LEU A 639 -20.97 -17.96 24.33
N THR A 640 -20.51 -18.27 25.55
CA THR A 640 -19.14 -17.97 26.00
C THR A 640 -18.08 -18.55 25.07
N GLY A 641 -18.27 -19.82 24.66
CA GLY A 641 -17.33 -20.50 23.76
C GLY A 641 -17.31 -19.87 22.37
N GLU A 642 -18.47 -19.43 21.87
CA GLU A 642 -18.58 -18.78 20.55
C GLU A 642 -17.92 -17.40 20.56
N LEU A 643 -18.15 -16.58 21.59
CA LEU A 643 -17.47 -15.29 21.74
C LEU A 643 -15.95 -15.46 21.87
N THR A 644 -15.49 -16.39 22.70
CA THR A 644 -14.06 -16.69 22.86
C THR A 644 -13.44 -17.17 21.55
N GLY A 645 -14.16 -18.02 20.79
CA GLY A 645 -13.72 -18.51 19.49
C GLY A 645 -13.64 -17.40 18.44
N LEU A 646 -14.61 -16.49 18.41
CA LEU A 646 -14.62 -15.32 17.52
C LEU A 646 -13.41 -14.41 17.77
N LEU A 647 -13.11 -14.09 19.03
CA LEU A 647 -11.91 -13.29 19.38
C LEU A 647 -10.60 -13.92 18.88
N GLY A 648 -10.56 -15.25 18.78
CA GLY A 648 -9.41 -15.99 18.24
C GLY A 648 -9.34 -16.08 16.71
N ARG A 649 -10.32 -15.56 15.96
CA ARG A 649 -10.31 -15.59 14.49
C ARG A 649 -9.35 -14.55 13.93
N LEU A 650 -8.71 -14.87 12.81
CA LEU A 650 -7.66 -14.02 12.21
C LEU A 650 -8.12 -12.58 11.90
N ASN A 651 -9.38 -12.39 11.51
CA ASN A 651 -9.94 -11.08 11.20
C ASN A 651 -10.19 -10.24 12.47
N ILE A 652 -10.48 -10.87 13.60
CA ILE A 652 -10.82 -10.19 14.87
C ILE A 652 -9.60 -10.07 15.80
N CYS A 653 -8.73 -11.08 15.83
CA CYS A 653 -7.65 -11.19 16.80
C CYS A 653 -6.65 -10.02 16.76
N SER A 654 -5.81 -9.94 17.78
CA SER A 654 -4.81 -8.90 17.92
C SER A 654 -3.83 -8.86 16.75
N LYS A 655 -3.57 -7.64 16.25
CA LYS A 655 -2.60 -7.37 15.18
C LYS A 655 -1.23 -6.91 15.73
N GLU A 656 -0.94 -7.23 16.99
CA GLU A 656 0.29 -6.79 17.68
C GLU A 656 1.59 -7.19 16.99
N SER A 657 1.63 -8.36 16.33
CA SER A 657 2.81 -8.84 15.59
C SER A 657 3.18 -7.96 14.39
N ILE A 658 2.25 -7.12 13.91
CA ILE A 658 2.50 -6.13 12.87
C ILE A 658 2.77 -4.77 13.50
N VAL A 659 1.77 -4.27 14.24
CA VAL A 659 1.72 -2.88 14.68
C VAL A 659 2.94 -2.52 15.52
N ARG A 660 3.39 -3.40 16.43
CA ARG A 660 4.53 -3.12 17.32
C ARG A 660 5.88 -3.01 16.60
N ARG A 661 5.94 -3.28 15.29
CA ARG A 661 7.14 -3.13 14.45
C ARG A 661 7.26 -1.73 13.85
N TYR A 662 6.14 -1.01 13.74
CA TYR A 662 6.10 0.29 13.08
C TYR A 662 6.36 1.43 14.07
N ASP A 663 7.02 2.48 13.59
CA ASP A 663 7.09 3.73 14.33
C ASP A 663 5.71 4.42 14.27
N HIS A 664 5.22 4.84 15.43
CA HIS A 664 3.95 5.57 15.58
C HIS A 664 4.14 6.94 16.23
N GLU A 665 5.37 7.39 16.46
CA GLU A 665 5.69 8.50 17.39
C GLU A 665 6.60 9.56 16.78
N VAL A 666 7.33 9.24 15.72
CA VAL A 666 8.18 10.19 15.03
C VAL A 666 7.36 11.42 14.65
N GLN A 667 7.98 12.59 14.75
CA GLN A 667 7.37 13.93 14.68
C GLN A 667 6.54 14.36 15.90
N GLY A 668 6.19 13.46 16.83
CA GLY A 668 5.56 13.78 18.11
C GLY A 668 4.10 14.24 18.03
N GLY A 669 3.40 13.87 16.95
CA GLY A 669 2.02 14.29 16.69
C GLY A 669 0.94 13.31 17.14
N SER A 670 1.26 12.08 17.56
CA SER A 670 0.25 11.05 17.81
C SER A 670 -0.61 11.32 19.05
N VAL A 671 -1.94 11.20 18.88
CA VAL A 671 -2.95 11.41 19.95
C VAL A 671 -3.65 10.11 20.26
N ILE A 672 -4.38 9.55 19.29
CA ILE A 672 -4.99 8.23 19.34
C ILE A 672 -4.15 7.31 18.46
N LYS A 673 -3.59 6.27 19.07
CA LYS A 673 -2.64 5.33 18.47
C LYS A 673 -3.36 4.03 18.06
N PRO A 674 -2.74 3.18 17.23
CA PRO A 674 -3.30 1.87 16.88
C PRO A 674 -3.71 1.01 18.09
N PHE A 675 -2.96 1.10 19.19
CA PHE A 675 -3.32 0.48 20.47
C PHE A 675 -3.51 1.50 21.58
N VAL A 676 -4.59 1.31 22.34
CA VAL A 676 -5.06 2.12 23.46
C VAL A 676 -5.30 1.21 24.68
N GLY A 677 -5.97 1.71 25.73
CA GLY A 677 -6.21 0.92 26.93
C GLY A 677 -5.14 1.03 28.01
N ALA A 678 -5.38 0.36 29.12
CA ALA A 678 -4.56 0.39 30.32
C ALA A 678 -3.11 -0.09 30.08
N GLN A 679 -2.94 -1.05 29.16
CA GLN A 679 -1.64 -1.64 28.81
C GLN A 679 -1.14 -1.26 27.40
N ASN A 680 -1.86 -0.40 26.66
CA ASN A 680 -1.61 -0.13 25.23
C ASN A 680 -1.63 -1.41 24.38
N ASP A 681 -2.72 -2.16 24.53
CA ASP A 681 -2.97 -3.44 23.86
C ASP A 681 -4.44 -3.65 23.47
N GLY A 682 -5.30 -2.63 23.59
CA GLY A 682 -6.65 -2.64 23.03
C GLY A 682 -6.67 -2.03 21.63
N PRO A 683 -7.40 -2.59 20.64
CA PRO A 683 -7.50 -2.00 19.31
C PRO A 683 -8.09 -0.59 19.36
N SER A 684 -7.73 0.27 18.42
CA SER A 684 -8.36 1.59 18.25
C SER A 684 -9.18 1.61 16.97
N ASP A 685 -10.35 2.26 17.00
CA ASP A 685 -11.24 2.41 15.83
C ASP A 685 -10.57 3.24 14.72
N ALA A 686 -9.83 4.27 15.10
CA ALA A 686 -9.20 5.22 14.18
C ALA A 686 -7.91 5.81 14.79
N ALA A 687 -7.15 6.52 13.96
CA ALA A 687 -5.99 7.29 14.42
C ALA A 687 -6.29 8.79 14.44
N VAL A 688 -5.76 9.47 15.45
CA VAL A 688 -5.81 10.93 15.55
C VAL A 688 -4.38 11.44 15.67
N ASN A 689 -3.99 12.32 14.77
CA ASN A 689 -2.68 12.97 14.73
C ASN A 689 -2.84 14.48 14.89
N ARG A 690 -1.90 15.12 15.58
CA ARG A 690 -1.75 16.55 15.75
C ARG A 690 -0.59 17.01 14.87
N PRO A 691 -0.84 17.46 13.63
CA PRO A 691 0.24 17.75 12.71
C PRO A 691 0.91 19.11 12.98
N LEU A 692 0.22 20.02 13.68
CA LEU A 692 0.73 21.31 14.13
C LEU A 692 0.91 21.30 15.66
N LEU A 693 2.16 21.30 16.14
CA LEU A 693 2.49 21.13 17.56
C LEU A 693 2.12 22.32 18.46
N ASP A 694 1.65 23.42 17.89
CA ASP A 694 1.17 24.62 18.55
C ASP A 694 -0.36 24.81 18.46
N SER A 695 -1.08 24.04 17.63
CA SER A 695 -2.55 24.00 17.58
C SER A 695 -3.12 22.79 18.32
N PHE A 696 -4.35 22.83 18.83
CA PHE A 696 -5.05 21.63 19.34
C PHE A 696 -5.97 20.99 18.30
N GLU A 697 -5.99 21.50 17.07
CA GLU A 697 -6.67 20.85 15.96
C GLU A 697 -5.89 19.61 15.53
N GLY A 698 -6.63 18.56 15.21
CA GLY A 698 -6.08 17.27 14.80
C GLY A 698 -6.65 16.80 13.48
N VAL A 699 -5.99 15.79 12.93
CA VAL A 699 -6.37 15.04 11.74
C VAL A 699 -6.81 13.67 12.20
N VAL A 700 -7.99 13.23 11.76
CA VAL A 700 -8.47 11.85 11.95
C VAL A 700 -8.31 11.08 10.65
N THR A 701 -7.91 9.82 10.74
CA THR A 701 -7.95 8.86 9.63
C THR A 701 -8.52 7.53 10.09
N ALA A 702 -9.33 6.92 9.24
CA ALA A 702 -9.96 5.63 9.48
C ALA A 702 -10.20 4.88 8.17
N ASN A 703 -10.44 3.58 8.27
CA ASN A 703 -10.63 2.68 7.14
C ASN A 703 -11.85 1.77 7.36
N GLY A 704 -12.46 1.32 6.26
CA GLY A 704 -13.42 0.21 6.24
C GLY A 704 -13.10 -0.75 5.11
N ILE A 705 -13.22 -2.05 5.36
CA ILE A 705 -12.95 -3.13 4.39
C ILE A 705 -13.63 -4.44 4.79
N SER A 706 -14.51 -4.98 3.95
CA SER A 706 -15.25 -6.22 4.27
C SER A 706 -15.54 -7.08 3.03
N PRO A 707 -14.52 -7.70 2.41
CA PRO A 707 -14.66 -8.36 1.10
C PRO A 707 -15.71 -9.48 1.07
N ARG A 708 -15.94 -10.19 2.18
CA ARG A 708 -16.87 -11.34 2.21
C ARG A 708 -18.32 -10.97 1.89
N TYR A 709 -18.76 -9.75 2.18
CA TYR A 709 -20.10 -9.32 1.80
C TYR A 709 -20.30 -9.24 0.29
N SER A 710 -19.22 -9.14 -0.51
CA SER A 710 -19.29 -9.18 -1.97
C SER A 710 -19.76 -10.52 -2.53
N ASP A 711 -19.64 -11.60 -1.74
CA ASP A 711 -20.15 -12.94 -2.07
C ASP A 711 -21.69 -12.99 -2.06
N ILE A 712 -22.34 -12.00 -1.44
CA ILE A 712 -23.79 -11.85 -1.40
C ILE A 712 -24.21 -10.66 -2.28
N ASP A 713 -23.65 -9.47 -2.02
CA ASP A 713 -23.96 -8.26 -2.77
C ASP A 713 -22.88 -7.17 -2.61
N ALA A 714 -22.18 -6.85 -3.70
CA ALA A 714 -21.15 -5.81 -3.71
C ALA A 714 -21.70 -4.38 -3.46
N TYR A 715 -23.00 -4.14 -3.67
CA TYR A 715 -23.64 -2.89 -3.29
C TYR A 715 -23.61 -2.72 -1.76
N TRP A 716 -24.06 -3.73 -1.02
CA TRP A 716 -24.11 -3.68 0.45
C TRP A 716 -22.71 -3.78 1.07
N MET A 717 -21.79 -4.56 0.48
CA MET A 717 -20.37 -4.51 0.85
C MET A 717 -19.84 -3.07 0.83
N THR A 718 -20.13 -2.32 -0.23
CA THR A 718 -19.65 -0.93 -0.37
C THR A 718 -20.31 0.00 0.63
N ALA A 719 -21.62 -0.13 0.84
CA ALA A 719 -22.34 0.65 1.83
C ALA A 719 -21.71 0.47 3.24
N LEU A 720 -21.42 -0.78 3.60
CA LEU A 720 -20.85 -1.14 4.91
C LEU A 720 -19.45 -0.57 5.11
N VAL A 721 -18.55 -0.70 4.13
CA VAL A 721 -17.18 -0.16 4.29
C VAL A 721 -17.14 1.36 4.31
N VAL A 722 -18.07 2.03 3.61
CA VAL A 722 -18.25 3.49 3.71
C VAL A 722 -18.74 3.88 5.09
N ASP A 723 -19.75 3.19 5.61
CA ASP A 723 -20.27 3.41 6.96
C ASP A 723 -19.21 3.18 8.02
N GLU A 724 -18.48 2.07 7.95
CA GLU A 724 -17.45 1.67 8.93
C GLU A 724 -16.33 2.72 9.02
N ALA A 725 -15.77 3.16 7.90
CA ALA A 725 -14.70 4.17 7.92
C ALA A 725 -15.17 5.48 8.55
N ILE A 726 -16.39 5.94 8.20
CA ILE A 726 -16.98 7.16 8.77
C ILE A 726 -17.23 6.96 10.27
N ARG A 727 -17.86 5.85 10.64
CA ARG A 727 -18.22 5.51 12.02
C ARG A 727 -16.99 5.46 12.93
N ASN A 728 -15.90 4.85 12.45
CA ASN A 728 -14.62 4.80 13.14
C ASN A 728 -14.01 6.19 13.36
N ALA A 729 -14.09 7.08 12.37
CA ALA A 729 -13.63 8.46 12.54
C ALA A 729 -14.48 9.22 13.58
N ILE A 730 -15.81 9.01 13.60
CA ILE A 730 -16.70 9.61 14.60
C ILE A 730 -16.43 9.06 16.01
N ALA A 731 -16.14 7.77 16.15
CA ALA A 731 -15.88 7.12 17.43
C ALA A 731 -14.76 7.81 18.23
N VAL A 732 -13.75 8.35 17.54
CA VAL A 732 -12.60 9.03 18.16
C VAL A 732 -12.73 10.57 18.21
N GLY A 733 -13.88 11.10 17.81
CA GLY A 733 -14.19 12.54 17.85
C GLY A 733 -13.92 13.33 16.56
N GLY A 734 -13.82 12.65 15.42
CA GLY A 734 -13.83 13.29 14.09
C GLY A 734 -15.15 14.01 13.80
N THR A 735 -15.08 15.02 12.93
CA THR A 735 -16.27 15.79 12.51
C THR A 735 -16.78 15.34 11.15
N LEU A 736 -18.05 14.91 11.09
CA LEU A 736 -18.66 14.39 9.86
C LEU A 736 -18.58 15.39 8.71
N ASP A 737 -18.83 16.66 9.00
CA ASP A 737 -18.91 17.75 8.00
C ASP A 737 -17.54 18.15 7.42
N HIS A 738 -16.45 17.50 7.83
CA HIS A 738 -15.10 17.73 7.31
C HIS A 738 -14.42 16.42 6.84
N LEU A 739 -15.12 15.28 6.84
CA LEU A 739 -14.55 14.04 6.32
C LEU A 739 -14.48 14.08 4.80
N ALA A 740 -13.39 13.60 4.23
CA ALA A 740 -13.24 13.32 2.80
C ALA A 740 -12.85 11.85 2.61
N GLY A 741 -13.42 11.20 1.60
CA GLY A 741 -13.25 9.78 1.32
C GLY A 741 -12.24 9.52 0.20
N LEU A 742 -11.62 8.34 0.25
CA LEU A 742 -10.82 7.77 -0.82
C LEU A 742 -11.34 6.38 -1.17
N ASP A 743 -11.45 6.10 -2.48
CA ASP A 743 -11.96 4.85 -3.00
C ASP A 743 -10.86 4.00 -3.67
N ASN A 744 -10.52 2.87 -3.05
CA ASN A 744 -9.45 1.99 -3.52
C ASN A 744 -10.02 0.61 -3.92
N PHE A 745 -10.35 0.45 -5.20
CA PHE A 745 -10.95 -0.76 -5.76
C PHE A 745 -9.88 -1.81 -6.12
N CYS A 746 -10.02 -3.01 -5.59
CA CYS A 746 -9.27 -4.19 -6.00
C CYS A 746 -10.24 -5.24 -6.52
N TRP A 747 -10.20 -5.51 -7.82
CA TRP A 747 -11.16 -6.39 -8.49
C TRP A 747 -10.46 -7.53 -9.22
N CYS A 748 -11.09 -8.71 -9.22
CA CYS A 748 -10.79 -9.75 -10.20
C CYS A 748 -11.22 -9.30 -11.59
N ASP A 749 -10.75 -9.99 -12.64
CA ASP A 749 -10.98 -9.61 -14.03
C ASP A 749 -12.48 -9.45 -14.34
N PRO A 750 -12.97 -8.22 -14.62
CA PRO A 750 -14.37 -7.98 -14.92
C PRO A 750 -14.66 -8.06 -16.43
N VAL A 751 -13.70 -8.45 -17.26
CA VAL A 751 -13.88 -8.50 -18.72
C VAL A 751 -14.21 -9.93 -19.15
N GLU A 752 -15.37 -10.11 -19.80
CA GLU A 752 -15.77 -11.41 -20.35
C GLU A 752 -14.78 -11.87 -21.44
N SER A 753 -14.25 -13.08 -21.27
CA SER A 753 -13.36 -13.74 -22.22
C SER A 753 -13.43 -15.25 -22.07
N GLU A 754 -12.74 -16.01 -22.93
CA GLU A 754 -12.63 -17.48 -22.78
C GLU A 754 -12.02 -17.89 -21.43
N LYS A 755 -11.13 -17.06 -20.86
CA LYS A 755 -10.50 -17.28 -19.55
C LYS A 755 -11.35 -16.80 -18.37
N THR A 756 -12.30 -15.91 -18.64
CA THR A 756 -13.15 -15.25 -17.63
C THR A 756 -14.60 -15.26 -18.12
N PRO A 757 -15.24 -16.45 -18.18
CA PRO A 757 -16.61 -16.58 -18.69
C PRO A 757 -17.65 -15.89 -17.79
N ASP A 758 -17.31 -15.66 -16.51
CA ASP A 758 -18.13 -14.95 -15.52
C ASP A 758 -17.85 -13.43 -15.48
N GLY A 759 -17.08 -12.89 -16.43
CA GLY A 759 -16.68 -11.47 -16.44
C GLY A 759 -17.86 -10.49 -16.39
N ARG A 760 -18.99 -10.81 -17.05
CA ARG A 760 -20.20 -9.96 -16.99
C ARG A 760 -20.77 -9.82 -15.58
N TYR A 761 -20.69 -10.88 -14.78
CA TYR A 761 -21.15 -10.87 -13.39
C TYR A 761 -20.20 -10.08 -12.50
N LYS A 762 -18.88 -10.27 -12.68
CA LYS A 762 -17.84 -9.51 -11.97
C LYS A 762 -17.92 -8.01 -12.28
N LEU A 763 -18.17 -7.64 -13.55
CA LEU A 763 -18.42 -6.25 -13.93
C LEU A 763 -19.71 -5.70 -13.34
N ALA A 764 -20.76 -6.52 -13.24
CA ALA A 764 -22.00 -6.12 -12.58
C ALA A 764 -21.79 -5.85 -11.07
N GLN A 765 -20.97 -6.65 -10.39
CA GLN A 765 -20.57 -6.35 -9.01
C GLN A 765 -19.86 -4.98 -8.94
N LEU A 766 -18.98 -4.64 -9.90
CA LEU A 766 -18.24 -3.36 -9.92
C LEU A 766 -19.19 -2.17 -10.10
N VAL A 767 -20.15 -2.31 -11.02
CA VAL A 767 -21.22 -1.30 -11.22
C VAL A 767 -22.03 -1.11 -9.94
N ARG A 768 -22.44 -2.20 -9.28
CA ARG A 768 -23.20 -2.16 -8.03
C ARG A 768 -22.43 -1.49 -6.89
N SER A 769 -21.15 -1.82 -6.74
CA SER A 769 -20.26 -1.19 -5.78
C SER A 769 -20.14 0.31 -6.06
N SER A 770 -19.94 0.72 -7.31
CA SER A 770 -19.87 2.14 -7.69
C SER A 770 -21.18 2.90 -7.40
N LYS A 771 -22.35 2.29 -7.64
CA LYS A 771 -23.66 2.88 -7.30
C LYS A 771 -23.79 3.12 -5.80
N ALA A 772 -23.49 2.12 -4.98
CA ALA A 772 -23.49 2.27 -3.53
C ALA A 772 -22.51 3.36 -3.06
N LEU A 773 -21.31 3.41 -3.64
CA LEU A 773 -20.33 4.44 -3.30
C LEU A 773 -20.94 5.84 -3.53
N TYR A 774 -21.58 6.09 -4.68
CA TYR A 774 -22.27 7.36 -4.93
C TYR A 774 -23.37 7.64 -3.91
N GLU A 775 -24.25 6.67 -3.67
CA GLU A 775 -25.42 6.87 -2.81
C GLU A 775 -25.04 7.15 -1.35
N TYR A 776 -24.09 6.40 -0.80
CA TYR A 776 -23.72 6.51 0.61
C TYR A 776 -22.80 7.70 0.88
N THR A 777 -21.86 8.01 -0.01
CA THR A 777 -21.00 9.21 0.13
C THR A 777 -21.82 10.50 0.03
N THR A 778 -22.79 10.55 -0.90
CA THR A 778 -23.70 11.70 -1.00
C THR A 778 -24.67 11.79 0.18
N ALA A 779 -25.18 10.66 0.69
CA ALA A 779 -26.04 10.65 1.88
C ALA A 779 -25.32 11.19 3.12
N TYR A 780 -24.08 10.74 3.37
CA TYR A 780 -23.27 11.23 4.48
C TYR A 780 -22.76 12.66 4.25
N GLY A 781 -22.59 13.08 3.00
CA GLY A 781 -22.00 14.38 2.65
C GLY A 781 -20.48 14.36 2.63
N VAL A 782 -19.90 13.20 2.30
CA VAL A 782 -18.45 12.97 2.28
C VAL A 782 -17.97 12.97 0.83
N PRO A 783 -17.23 13.97 0.35
CA PRO A 783 -16.73 13.99 -1.01
C PRO A 783 -15.60 12.97 -1.20
N LEU A 784 -15.50 12.38 -2.39
CA LEU A 784 -14.35 11.57 -2.81
C LEU A 784 -13.27 12.50 -3.35
N VAL A 785 -12.07 12.47 -2.78
CA VAL A 785 -10.99 13.41 -3.15
C VAL A 785 -9.84 12.76 -3.90
N SER A 786 -9.64 11.46 -3.70
CA SER A 786 -8.65 10.64 -4.39
C SER A 786 -9.09 9.19 -4.37
N GLY A 787 -8.39 8.31 -5.07
CA GLY A 787 -8.68 6.89 -5.13
C GLY A 787 -7.69 6.16 -6.02
N LYS A 788 -7.92 4.86 -6.19
CA LYS A 788 -7.18 4.00 -7.12
C LYS A 788 -8.03 2.80 -7.50
N ASP A 789 -7.79 2.26 -8.69
CA ASP A 789 -8.28 0.95 -9.06
C ASP A 789 -7.14 0.01 -9.47
N SER A 790 -7.26 -1.24 -9.05
CA SER A 790 -6.41 -2.36 -9.42
C SER A 790 -7.31 -3.47 -9.94
N MET A 791 -7.34 -3.64 -11.25
CA MET A 791 -8.10 -4.71 -11.91
C MET A 791 -7.20 -5.95 -12.11
N LYS A 792 -7.80 -7.07 -12.54
CA LYS A 792 -7.09 -8.32 -12.87
C LYS A 792 -6.36 -8.96 -11.67
N ASN A 793 -6.96 -8.90 -10.49
CA ASN A 793 -6.44 -9.61 -9.32
C ASN A 793 -6.83 -11.09 -9.36
N ASP A 794 -6.22 -11.80 -10.31
CA ASP A 794 -6.39 -13.23 -10.55
C ASP A 794 -5.02 -13.93 -10.66
N TYR A 795 -4.99 -15.18 -10.21
CA TYR A 795 -3.92 -16.13 -10.51
C TYR A 795 -4.43 -17.14 -11.53
N SER A 796 -3.66 -17.41 -12.59
CA SER A 796 -4.02 -18.40 -13.61
C SER A 796 -2.81 -19.18 -14.14
N ILE A 797 -2.52 -20.36 -13.56
CA ILE A 797 -1.43 -21.25 -13.98
C ILE A 797 -1.89 -22.71 -13.95
N GLY A 798 -1.47 -23.52 -14.93
CA GLY A 798 -1.70 -24.97 -14.93
C GLY A 798 -3.18 -25.40 -14.99
N GLY A 799 -4.08 -24.52 -15.44
CA GLY A 799 -5.53 -24.74 -15.43
C GLY A 799 -6.23 -24.39 -14.11
N THR A 800 -5.47 -23.97 -13.09
CA THR A 800 -6.00 -23.45 -11.83
C THR A 800 -6.20 -21.94 -11.95
N LYS A 801 -7.42 -21.47 -11.62
CA LYS A 801 -7.73 -20.05 -11.51
C LYS A 801 -8.20 -19.72 -10.09
N ILE A 802 -7.58 -18.73 -9.47
CA ILE A 802 -7.98 -18.19 -8.17
C ILE A 802 -8.27 -16.70 -8.36
N SER A 803 -9.51 -16.30 -8.14
CA SER A 803 -9.95 -14.90 -8.18
C SER A 803 -10.13 -14.39 -6.76
N ILE A 804 -9.62 -13.19 -6.45
CA ILE A 804 -9.93 -12.54 -5.17
C ILE A 804 -11.43 -12.24 -5.07
N PRO A 805 -12.01 -12.16 -3.86
CA PRO A 805 -13.30 -11.50 -3.69
C PRO A 805 -13.18 -10.04 -4.14
N PRO A 806 -14.18 -9.49 -4.83
CA PRO A 806 -14.28 -8.06 -5.02
C PRO A 806 -14.07 -7.29 -3.72
N THR A 807 -13.15 -6.33 -3.74
CA THR A 807 -12.68 -5.65 -2.54
C THR A 807 -12.64 -4.14 -2.78
N LEU A 808 -13.23 -3.38 -1.87
CA LEU A 808 -13.09 -1.93 -1.79
C LEU A 808 -12.52 -1.59 -0.42
N LEU A 809 -11.35 -0.95 -0.40
CA LEU A 809 -10.90 -0.21 0.76
C LEU A 809 -11.48 1.20 0.66
N PHE A 810 -12.22 1.62 1.68
CA PHE A 810 -12.66 3.01 1.80
C PHE A 810 -11.94 3.66 2.97
N SER A 811 -11.15 4.69 2.67
CA SER A 811 -10.41 5.47 3.68
C SER A 811 -11.05 6.83 3.86
N VAL A 812 -11.06 7.35 5.08
CA VAL A 812 -11.48 8.73 5.35
C VAL A 812 -10.36 9.52 6.01
N ILE A 813 -10.25 10.80 5.66
CA ILE A 813 -9.44 11.79 6.36
C ILE A 813 -10.31 13.00 6.70
N GLY A 814 -10.09 13.60 7.87
CA GLY A 814 -10.76 14.84 8.22
C GLY A 814 -10.21 15.48 9.47
N LYS A 815 -11.02 16.35 10.08
CA LYS A 815 -10.60 17.19 11.19
C LYS A 815 -11.18 16.72 12.53
N VAL A 816 -10.36 16.83 13.57
CA VAL A 816 -10.77 16.84 14.97
C VAL A 816 -10.60 18.27 15.47
N PRO A 817 -11.67 19.00 15.84
CA PRO A 817 -11.56 20.40 16.24
C PRO A 817 -10.70 20.64 17.49
N ASP A 818 -10.70 19.69 18.44
CA ASP A 818 -9.90 19.74 19.65
C ASP A 818 -9.52 18.33 20.11
N ILE A 819 -8.27 17.95 19.88
CA ILE A 819 -7.73 16.62 20.20
C ILE A 819 -7.82 16.26 21.68
N ARG A 820 -7.98 17.23 22.58
CA ARG A 820 -8.09 16.96 24.04
C ARG A 820 -9.42 16.32 24.40
N LYS A 821 -10.38 16.30 23.47
CA LYS A 821 -11.69 15.69 23.60
C LYS A 821 -11.83 14.37 22.86
N SER A 822 -10.79 13.94 22.13
CA SER A 822 -10.78 12.61 21.53
C SER A 822 -10.97 11.55 22.59
N VAL A 823 -11.77 10.54 22.26
CA VAL A 823 -12.04 9.38 23.12
C VAL A 823 -11.49 8.13 22.44
N SER A 824 -11.15 7.13 23.25
CA SER A 824 -10.75 5.80 22.78
C SER A 824 -11.75 4.75 23.26
N MET A 825 -11.67 3.53 22.73
CA MET A 825 -12.65 2.47 22.99
C MET A 825 -12.65 1.91 24.41
N ASP A 826 -11.50 1.91 25.07
CA ASP A 826 -11.31 1.20 26.32
C ASP A 826 -12.14 1.81 27.47
N ALA A 827 -12.82 0.94 28.22
CA ALA A 827 -13.60 1.33 29.39
C ALA A 827 -12.70 2.01 30.43
N LYS A 828 -13.09 3.21 30.89
CA LYS A 828 -12.20 4.06 31.71
C LYS A 828 -12.35 3.85 33.21
N ARG A 829 -13.57 3.62 33.71
CA ARG A 829 -13.85 3.63 35.15
C ARG A 829 -14.94 2.64 35.53
N VAL A 830 -14.76 2.02 36.69
CA VAL A 830 -15.81 1.26 37.38
C VAL A 830 -17.02 2.17 37.65
N GLY A 831 -18.21 1.66 37.40
CA GLY A 831 -19.48 2.35 37.58
C GLY A 831 -19.91 3.21 36.40
N ASP A 832 -19.08 3.37 35.36
CA ASP A 832 -19.53 3.99 34.11
C ASP A 832 -20.66 3.16 33.49
N LEU A 833 -21.67 3.85 32.98
CA LEU A 833 -22.86 3.28 32.37
C LEU A 833 -22.56 2.85 30.94
N ILE A 834 -22.98 1.64 30.56
CA ILE A 834 -22.76 1.09 29.22
C ILE A 834 -24.01 1.29 28.38
N TYR A 835 -23.87 1.99 27.26
CA TYR A 835 -24.91 2.22 26.27
C TYR A 835 -24.60 1.47 24.97
N VAL A 836 -25.65 0.95 24.34
CA VAL A 836 -25.62 0.50 22.95
C VAL A 836 -26.34 1.52 22.11
N LEU A 837 -25.68 2.03 21.08
CA LEU A 837 -26.24 2.93 20.07
C LEU A 837 -26.47 2.15 18.77
N GLY A 838 -27.48 2.55 18.00
CA GLY A 838 -27.90 1.85 16.79
C GLY A 838 -28.72 0.59 17.07
N LYS A 839 -29.26 -0.05 16.03
CA LYS A 839 -30.12 -1.24 16.15
C LYS A 839 -29.40 -2.50 15.67
N THR A 840 -29.61 -3.62 16.37
CA THR A 840 -29.23 -4.95 15.86
C THR A 840 -30.39 -5.53 15.05
N LEU A 841 -30.09 -6.02 13.84
CA LEU A 841 -31.00 -6.75 12.97
C LEU A 841 -30.50 -8.20 12.79
N PRO A 842 -31.34 -9.17 12.39
CA PRO A 842 -30.93 -10.56 12.14
C PRO A 842 -30.18 -10.68 10.80
N GLU A 843 -29.08 -9.95 10.68
CA GLU A 843 -28.29 -9.74 9.45
C GLU A 843 -26.91 -10.33 9.63
N LEU A 844 -26.88 -11.62 9.40
CA LEU A 844 -25.81 -12.48 9.86
C LEU A 844 -25.07 -13.04 8.61
N GLY A 845 -25.66 -12.90 7.40
CA GLY A 845 -25.05 -13.31 6.14
C GLY A 845 -23.71 -12.62 5.88
N GLY A 846 -22.67 -13.41 5.62
CA GLY A 846 -21.30 -12.94 5.39
C GLY A 846 -20.50 -12.62 6.66
N SER A 847 -21.08 -12.76 7.85
CA SER A 847 -20.38 -12.43 9.11
C SER A 847 -19.27 -13.41 9.50
N GLU A 848 -18.41 -12.97 10.42
CA GLU A 848 -17.38 -13.83 11.02
C GLU A 848 -17.98 -15.00 11.80
N TYR A 849 -19.16 -14.84 12.41
CA TYR A 849 -19.86 -15.92 13.11
C TYR A 849 -20.36 -17.02 12.17
N TRP A 850 -20.95 -16.65 11.03
CA TRP A 850 -21.34 -17.65 10.04
C TRP A 850 -20.15 -18.31 9.38
N ALA A 851 -19.11 -17.55 9.07
CA ALA A 851 -17.88 -18.09 8.51
C ALA A 851 -17.20 -19.07 9.48
N ALA A 852 -17.21 -18.81 10.79
CA ALA A 852 -16.73 -19.73 11.81
C ALA A 852 -17.46 -21.08 11.84
N LYS A 853 -18.70 -21.10 11.36
CA LYS A 853 -19.52 -22.30 11.23
C LYS A 853 -19.54 -22.89 9.82
N GLY A 854 -18.78 -22.32 8.89
CA GLY A 854 -18.68 -22.78 7.50
C GLY A 854 -19.86 -22.38 6.62
N TYR A 855 -20.56 -21.29 6.94
CA TYR A 855 -21.70 -20.80 6.20
C TYR A 855 -21.50 -19.38 5.66
N THR A 856 -22.22 -19.06 4.58
CA THR A 856 -22.32 -17.70 4.04
C THR A 856 -23.64 -17.05 4.43
N GLY A 857 -24.79 -17.70 4.23
CA GLY A 857 -26.12 -17.09 4.39
C GLY A 857 -26.43 -16.03 3.31
N ASN A 858 -27.64 -15.45 3.32
CA ASN A 858 -28.06 -14.46 2.32
C ASN A 858 -28.41 -13.09 2.92
N SER A 859 -28.64 -13.01 4.24
CA SER A 859 -29.06 -11.78 4.91
C SER A 859 -27.85 -10.89 5.24
N VAL A 860 -27.30 -10.23 4.22
CA VAL A 860 -26.21 -9.24 4.37
C VAL A 860 -26.65 -8.04 5.21
N PRO A 861 -25.79 -7.48 6.09
CA PRO A 861 -26.05 -6.24 6.80
C PRO A 861 -26.38 -5.07 5.86
N LYS A 862 -27.33 -4.22 6.28
CA LYS A 862 -27.76 -3.05 5.49
C LYS A 862 -27.55 -1.75 6.25
N VAL A 863 -27.09 -0.74 5.52
CA VAL A 863 -26.83 0.60 6.06
C VAL A 863 -28.02 1.52 5.86
N ASP A 864 -28.57 2.05 6.96
CA ASP A 864 -29.52 3.16 6.96
C ASP A 864 -28.76 4.48 7.17
N ALA A 865 -28.27 5.06 6.07
CA ALA A 865 -27.43 6.25 6.13
C ALA A 865 -28.14 7.46 6.74
N VAL A 866 -29.46 7.56 6.62
CA VAL A 866 -30.22 8.68 7.18
C VAL A 866 -30.24 8.58 8.70
N ALA A 867 -30.63 7.42 9.24
CA ALA A 867 -30.63 7.19 10.69
C ALA A 867 -29.21 7.25 11.27
N ASN A 868 -28.23 6.67 10.59
CA ASN A 868 -26.83 6.67 11.02
C ASN A 868 -26.26 8.10 11.04
N LYS A 869 -26.54 8.92 10.03
CA LYS A 869 -26.09 10.32 9.99
C LYS A 869 -26.63 11.14 11.17
N GLU A 870 -27.90 10.95 11.53
CA GLU A 870 -28.49 11.62 12.70
C GLU A 870 -27.82 11.17 14.00
N LEU A 871 -27.59 9.86 14.16
CA LEU A 871 -26.89 9.30 15.31
C LEU A 871 -25.44 9.80 15.39
N TYR A 872 -24.71 9.82 14.28
CA TYR A 872 -23.31 10.25 14.23
C TYR A 872 -23.16 11.71 14.63
N ARG A 873 -24.08 12.59 14.17
CA ARG A 873 -24.10 13.99 14.61
C ARG A 873 -24.38 14.15 16.09
N ALA A 874 -25.30 13.35 16.64
CA ALA A 874 -25.59 13.36 18.07
C ALA A 874 -24.36 12.88 18.88
N LEU A 875 -23.70 11.80 18.44
CA LEU A 875 -22.52 11.24 19.09
C LEU A 875 -21.32 12.18 19.02
N GLU A 876 -21.04 12.76 17.84
CA GLU A 876 -20.02 13.78 17.64
C GLU A 876 -20.22 14.92 18.65
N LYS A 877 -21.43 15.46 18.75
CA LYS A 877 -21.73 16.53 19.69
C LYS A 877 -21.56 16.08 21.16
N ALA A 878 -21.99 14.87 21.50
CA ALA A 878 -21.80 14.33 22.85
C ALA A 878 -20.31 14.17 23.23
N ILE A 879 -19.46 13.75 22.29
CA ILE A 879 -18.00 13.69 22.47
C ILE A 879 -17.44 15.11 22.65
N GLN A 880 -17.86 16.06 21.80
CA GLN A 880 -17.42 17.46 21.88
C GLN A 880 -17.85 18.16 23.17
N ASP A 881 -19.00 17.81 23.73
CA ASP A 881 -19.48 18.30 25.02
C ASP A 881 -18.81 17.56 26.21
N GLY A 882 -17.94 16.59 25.92
CA GLY A 882 -17.21 15.79 26.91
C GLY A 882 -18.14 14.88 27.70
N LEU A 883 -19.24 14.41 27.12
CA LEU A 883 -20.24 13.54 27.78
C LEU A 883 -19.82 12.06 27.77
N VAL A 884 -19.09 11.66 26.74
CA VAL A 884 -18.63 10.28 26.50
C VAL A 884 -17.30 10.02 27.20
N ALA A 885 -17.17 8.87 27.86
CA ALA A 885 -15.91 8.43 28.48
C ALA A 885 -15.10 7.51 27.55
N SER A 886 -15.78 6.58 26.88
CA SER A 886 -15.19 5.72 25.83
C SER A 886 -16.24 5.43 24.75
N CYS A 887 -15.79 5.16 23.53
CA CYS A 887 -16.63 4.83 22.39
C CYS A 887 -15.92 3.81 21.50
N HIS A 888 -16.61 2.73 21.16
CA HIS A 888 -16.14 1.69 20.25
C HIS A 888 -17.21 1.41 19.21
N ASP A 889 -16.84 1.24 17.95
CA ASP A 889 -17.73 0.77 16.90
C ASP A 889 -18.10 -0.73 17.08
N CYS A 890 -19.14 -1.18 16.39
CA CYS A 890 -19.48 -2.62 16.33
C CYS A 890 -19.31 -3.12 14.88
N SER A 891 -18.20 -3.76 14.58
CA SER A 891 -17.81 -4.26 13.26
C SER A 891 -17.77 -5.80 13.25
N ASP A 892 -16.61 -6.40 12.93
CA ASP A 892 -16.41 -7.84 12.81
C ASP A 892 -16.75 -8.58 14.12
N GLY A 893 -17.60 -9.61 14.04
CA GLY A 893 -18.05 -10.38 15.20
C GLY A 893 -19.10 -9.67 16.08
N GLY A 894 -19.47 -8.43 15.75
CA GLY A 894 -20.65 -7.76 16.28
C GLY A 894 -20.55 -7.27 17.73
N LEU A 895 -21.71 -7.10 18.36
CA LEU A 895 -21.86 -6.44 19.66
C LEU A 895 -21.11 -7.16 20.80
N GLY A 896 -21.07 -8.48 20.77
CA GLY A 896 -20.37 -9.27 21.80
C GLY A 896 -18.86 -9.00 21.81
N VAL A 897 -18.25 -8.91 20.63
CA VAL A 897 -16.83 -8.62 20.45
C VAL A 897 -16.52 -7.19 20.91
N ALA A 898 -17.27 -6.20 20.42
CA ALA A 898 -17.08 -4.80 20.81
C ALA A 898 -17.17 -4.57 22.34
N ILE A 899 -18.13 -5.21 23.03
CA ILE A 899 -18.22 -5.14 24.50
C ILE A 899 -16.99 -5.78 25.14
N ALA A 900 -16.57 -6.95 24.66
CA ALA A 900 -15.40 -7.64 25.19
C ALA A 900 -14.13 -6.79 25.04
N GLU A 901 -13.85 -6.32 23.83
CA GLU A 901 -12.70 -5.47 23.48
C GLU A 901 -12.66 -4.21 24.35
N SER A 902 -13.79 -3.54 24.51
CA SER A 902 -13.90 -2.35 25.37
C SER A 902 -13.46 -2.61 26.82
N VAL A 903 -13.92 -3.71 27.42
CA VAL A 903 -13.70 -3.95 28.86
C VAL A 903 -12.35 -4.58 29.17
N PHE A 904 -11.86 -5.52 28.34
CA PHE A 904 -10.56 -6.16 28.59
C PHE A 904 -9.39 -5.21 28.27
N SER A 905 -9.60 -4.23 27.38
CA SER A 905 -8.60 -3.19 27.09
C SER A 905 -8.49 -2.17 28.23
N GLY A 906 -9.56 -2.01 29.01
CA GLY A 906 -9.58 -1.19 30.23
C GLY A 906 -9.06 -1.91 31.48
N ASP A 907 -8.72 -3.20 31.41
CA ASP A 907 -8.48 -4.08 32.56
C ASP A 907 -9.67 -4.11 33.54
N LEU A 908 -10.90 -4.10 33.00
CA LEU A 908 -12.15 -4.06 33.77
C LEU A 908 -13.12 -5.19 33.38
N GLY A 909 -14.25 -5.26 34.07
CA GLY A 909 -15.37 -6.16 33.77
C GLY A 909 -16.65 -5.39 33.42
N ALA A 910 -17.70 -6.11 33.08
CA ALA A 910 -19.01 -5.52 32.84
C ALA A 910 -20.16 -6.48 33.18
N SER A 911 -21.30 -5.88 33.55
CA SER A 911 -22.58 -6.56 33.67
C SER A 911 -23.58 -5.93 32.69
N VAL A 912 -24.00 -6.70 31.68
CA VAL A 912 -24.80 -6.22 30.55
C VAL A 912 -26.12 -7.01 30.44
N ASP A 913 -27.23 -6.30 30.28
CA ASP A 913 -28.58 -6.84 30.04
C ASP A 913 -29.03 -6.46 28.63
N LEU A 914 -28.82 -7.36 27.68
CA LEU A 914 -29.13 -7.13 26.26
C LEU A 914 -30.61 -7.26 25.94
N SER A 915 -31.48 -7.64 26.89
CA SER A 915 -32.94 -7.51 26.72
C SER A 915 -33.39 -6.05 26.54
N LYS A 916 -32.51 -5.10 26.85
CA LYS A 916 -32.72 -3.66 26.65
C LYS A 916 -32.13 -3.12 25.35
N ALA A 917 -31.27 -3.87 24.67
CA ALA A 917 -30.59 -3.39 23.47
C ALA A 917 -31.60 -2.99 22.39
N PRO A 918 -31.32 -1.96 21.57
CA PRO A 918 -32.20 -1.63 20.46
C PRO A 918 -32.11 -2.74 19.41
N ILE A 919 -33.23 -3.40 19.13
CA ILE A 919 -33.31 -4.52 18.16
C ILE A 919 -34.47 -4.30 17.19
N ASP A 920 -34.34 -4.87 15.99
CA ASP A 920 -35.43 -4.98 15.02
C ASP A 920 -35.41 -6.38 14.38
N GLY A 921 -36.46 -7.17 14.60
CA GLY A 921 -36.60 -8.52 14.03
C GLY A 921 -35.73 -9.63 14.65
N VAL A 922 -34.80 -9.32 15.56
CA VAL A 922 -33.94 -10.30 16.24
C VAL A 922 -34.76 -11.16 17.20
N VAL A 923 -34.62 -12.49 17.11
CA VAL A 923 -35.33 -13.45 17.97
C VAL A 923 -34.41 -14.46 18.66
N ARG A 924 -33.12 -14.48 18.31
CA ARG A 924 -32.11 -15.37 18.92
C ARG A 924 -30.98 -14.57 19.58
N ASN A 925 -30.33 -15.17 20.57
CA ASN A 925 -29.22 -14.53 21.28
C ASN A 925 -27.92 -14.50 20.46
N ASP A 926 -27.70 -15.48 19.58
CA ASP A 926 -26.55 -15.48 18.67
C ASP A 926 -26.69 -14.39 17.59
N GLU A 927 -27.89 -14.17 17.05
CA GLU A 927 -28.20 -13.00 16.23
C GLU A 927 -27.92 -11.69 16.99
N LEU A 928 -28.36 -11.59 18.25
CA LEU A 928 -28.18 -10.38 19.06
C LEU A 928 -26.71 -10.04 19.32
N LEU A 929 -25.89 -11.05 19.62
CA LEU A 929 -24.47 -10.85 19.92
C LEU A 929 -23.62 -10.65 18.67
N PHE A 930 -23.89 -11.41 17.61
CA PHE A 930 -22.92 -11.61 16.53
C PHE A 930 -23.37 -11.09 15.16
N SER A 931 -24.59 -10.55 15.02
CA SER A 931 -24.91 -9.81 13.80
C SER A 931 -24.02 -8.58 13.69
N GLU A 932 -23.56 -8.30 12.48
CA GLU A 932 -22.62 -7.22 12.14
C GLU A 932 -23.38 -6.00 11.57
N SER A 933 -24.60 -5.75 12.07
CA SER A 933 -25.42 -4.60 11.67
C SER A 933 -24.64 -3.29 11.81
N ALA A 934 -24.72 -2.46 10.77
CA ALA A 934 -24.00 -1.19 10.65
C ALA A 934 -24.53 -0.11 11.61
N GLY A 935 -23.82 1.02 11.74
CA GLY A 935 -24.31 2.16 12.52
C GLY A 935 -24.34 2.00 14.05
N ARG A 936 -23.70 0.97 14.60
CA ARG A 936 -23.74 0.68 16.05
C ARG A 936 -22.47 1.05 16.79
N PHE A 937 -22.63 1.39 18.07
CA PHE A 937 -21.52 1.66 18.98
C PHE A 937 -21.77 1.10 20.38
N VAL A 938 -20.70 0.80 21.09
CA VAL A 938 -20.67 0.63 22.55
C VAL A 938 -20.06 1.90 23.14
N VAL A 939 -20.79 2.55 24.05
CA VAL A 939 -20.38 3.83 24.66
C VAL A 939 -20.43 3.73 26.17
N THR A 940 -19.40 4.22 26.85
CA THR A 940 -19.41 4.38 28.30
C THR A 940 -19.63 5.83 28.72
N VAL A 941 -20.47 6.05 29.72
CA VAL A 941 -20.86 7.38 30.21
C VAL A 941 -20.86 7.40 31.73
N SER A 942 -20.18 8.37 32.33
CA SER A 942 -20.21 8.55 33.79
C SER A 942 -21.64 8.80 34.29
N PRO A 943 -22.08 8.22 35.42
CA PRO A 943 -23.44 8.38 35.94
C PRO A 943 -23.91 9.83 36.07
N GLU A 944 -23.01 10.77 36.37
CA GLU A 944 -23.31 12.19 36.51
C GLU A 944 -23.72 12.85 35.18
N LYS A 945 -23.25 12.31 34.05
CA LYS A 945 -23.52 12.84 32.71
C LYS A 945 -24.68 12.16 32.02
N LYS A 946 -25.24 11.09 32.61
CA LYS A 946 -26.37 10.30 32.09
C LYS A 946 -27.46 11.16 31.46
N ALA A 947 -28.05 12.07 32.24
CA ALA A 947 -29.21 12.85 31.78
C ALA A 947 -28.89 13.77 30.59
N SER A 948 -27.65 14.28 30.51
CA SER A 948 -27.22 15.14 29.40
C SER A 948 -26.95 14.29 28.15
N PHE A 949 -26.31 13.14 28.32
CA PHE A 949 -26.06 12.19 27.23
C PHE A 949 -27.38 11.67 26.63
N GLU A 950 -28.32 11.22 27.46
CA GLU A 950 -29.62 10.70 26.99
C GLU A 950 -30.46 11.79 26.31
N ALA A 951 -30.30 13.05 26.72
CA ALA A 951 -30.93 14.18 26.03
C ALA A 951 -30.31 14.43 24.66
N GLU A 952 -28.98 14.32 24.54
CA GLU A 952 -28.26 14.50 23.29
C GLU A 952 -28.57 13.39 22.28
N MET A 953 -28.64 12.14 22.72
CA MET A 953 -29.03 11.00 21.89
C MET A 953 -30.52 10.99 21.53
N GLY A 954 -31.32 11.94 22.06
CA GLY A 954 -32.75 12.01 21.85
C GLY A 954 -33.10 12.03 20.36
N GLY A 955 -33.90 11.05 19.92
CA GLY A 955 -34.29 10.87 18.51
C GLY A 955 -33.53 9.74 17.80
N SER A 956 -32.39 9.31 18.34
CA SER A 956 -31.64 8.15 17.85
C SER A 956 -32.05 6.85 18.55
N ALA A 957 -31.68 5.70 17.98
CA ALA A 957 -31.82 4.41 18.64
C ALA A 957 -30.67 4.21 19.64
N PHE A 958 -30.98 4.15 20.93
CA PHE A 958 -30.00 3.87 21.98
C PHE A 958 -30.64 3.24 23.22
N ALA A 959 -29.85 2.51 24.01
CA ALA A 959 -30.30 1.98 25.30
C ALA A 959 -29.17 1.86 26.32
N LEU A 960 -29.48 2.15 27.58
CA LEU A 960 -28.64 1.79 28.73
C LEU A 960 -28.76 0.29 28.98
N VAL A 961 -27.70 -0.45 28.66
CA VAL A 961 -27.69 -1.92 28.76
C VAL A 961 -26.99 -2.43 30.01
N GLY A 962 -26.09 -1.65 30.61
CA GLY A 962 -25.30 -2.18 31.73
C GLY A 962 -24.43 -1.15 32.43
N GLU A 963 -23.46 -1.67 33.17
CA GLU A 963 -22.44 -0.88 33.87
C GLU A 963 -21.09 -1.61 33.84
N VAL A 964 -20.01 -0.82 33.84
CA VAL A 964 -18.64 -1.30 34.03
C VAL A 964 -18.45 -1.68 35.49
N THR A 965 -17.92 -2.87 35.77
CA THR A 965 -17.84 -3.43 37.12
C THR A 965 -16.41 -3.52 37.63
N GLU A 966 -16.28 -3.58 38.96
CA GLU A 966 -15.03 -3.95 39.61
C GLU A 966 -14.81 -5.47 39.48
N GLY A 967 -13.66 -5.87 38.95
CA GLY A 967 -13.28 -7.28 38.71
C GLY A 967 -13.13 -7.63 37.23
N GLU A 968 -12.54 -8.79 36.95
CA GLU A 968 -12.16 -9.21 35.58
C GLU A 968 -13.20 -10.16 34.96
N LYS A 969 -14.50 -9.87 35.10
CA LYS A 969 -15.56 -10.72 34.51
C LYS A 969 -16.44 -9.95 33.54
N LEU A 970 -16.71 -10.56 32.39
CA LEU A 970 -17.76 -10.16 31.48
C LEU A 970 -19.00 -11.03 31.72
N ILE A 971 -20.11 -10.38 32.04
CA ILE A 971 -21.42 -10.99 32.27
C ILE A 971 -22.42 -10.38 31.29
N ILE A 972 -23.06 -11.23 30.48
CA ILE A 972 -24.10 -10.81 29.53
C ILE A 972 -25.34 -11.67 29.73
N ASP A 973 -26.47 -11.01 29.99
CA ASP A 973 -27.81 -11.60 30.01
C ASP A 973 -28.52 -11.32 28.67
N GLY A 974 -29.16 -12.35 28.11
CA GLY A 974 -29.77 -12.35 26.78
C GLY A 974 -31.20 -11.79 26.73
N LEU A 975 -31.91 -12.06 25.62
CA LEU A 975 -33.27 -11.56 25.36
C LEU A 975 -34.27 -11.93 26.46
N GLY A 976 -34.18 -13.13 27.01
CA GLY A 976 -35.05 -13.61 28.09
C GLY A 976 -34.51 -13.33 29.50
N LYS A 977 -33.41 -12.57 29.63
CA LYS A 977 -32.66 -12.29 30.87
C LYS A 977 -31.98 -13.50 31.49
N GLU A 978 -31.83 -14.58 30.74
CA GLU A 978 -30.93 -15.68 31.07
C GLU A 978 -29.48 -15.28 30.84
N ARG A 979 -28.58 -15.86 31.65
CA ARG A 979 -27.14 -15.72 31.45
C ARG A 979 -26.72 -16.43 30.17
N ILE A 980 -26.18 -15.68 29.21
CA ILE A 980 -25.68 -16.24 27.94
C ILE A 980 -24.15 -16.17 27.81
N VAL A 981 -23.49 -15.27 28.55
CA VAL A 981 -22.02 -15.23 28.65
C VAL A 981 -21.62 -14.95 30.10
N GLU A 982 -20.74 -15.78 30.65
CA GLU A 982 -20.02 -15.49 31.90
C GLU A 982 -18.59 -16.00 31.81
N THR A 983 -17.62 -15.08 31.70
CA THR A 983 -16.21 -15.46 31.59
C THR A 983 -15.27 -14.38 32.12
N GLY A 984 -14.00 -14.73 32.29
CA GLY A 984 -12.96 -13.80 32.68
C GLY A 984 -12.49 -12.93 31.51
N THR A 985 -12.32 -11.64 31.71
CA THR A 985 -11.83 -10.72 30.66
C THR A 985 -10.38 -11.01 30.27
N VAL A 986 -9.57 -11.52 31.20
CA VAL A 986 -8.22 -12.04 30.91
C VAL A 986 -8.27 -13.20 29.91
N ALA A 987 -9.19 -14.16 30.08
CA ALA A 987 -9.29 -15.30 29.17
C ALA A 987 -9.73 -14.87 27.75
N LEU A 988 -10.62 -13.87 27.66
CA LEU A 988 -11.01 -13.29 26.37
C LEU A 988 -9.83 -12.57 25.69
N LYS A 989 -9.07 -11.79 26.46
CA LYS A 989 -7.87 -11.09 25.99
C LYS A 989 -6.78 -12.05 25.52
N GLU A 990 -6.53 -13.12 26.27
CA GLU A 990 -5.58 -14.18 25.88
C GLU A 990 -6.02 -14.86 24.57
N ALA A 991 -7.31 -15.18 24.42
CA ALA A 991 -7.86 -15.74 23.19
C ALA A 991 -7.69 -14.78 22.00
N TRP A 992 -7.83 -13.47 22.23
CA TRP A 992 -7.63 -12.43 21.23
C TRP A 992 -6.15 -12.21 20.87
N GLN A 993 -5.21 -12.26 21.83
CA GLN A 993 -3.77 -12.01 21.58
C GLN A 993 -3.02 -13.21 21.00
N THR A 994 -3.41 -14.44 21.35
CA THR A 994 -2.66 -15.66 21.00
C THR A 994 -2.48 -15.93 19.49
N PRO A 995 -3.50 -15.76 18.61
CA PRO A 995 -3.47 -16.35 17.27
C PRO A 995 -2.28 -15.93 16.40
N LEU A 996 -1.88 -14.65 16.43
CA LEU A 996 -0.78 -14.12 15.62
C LEU A 996 0.49 -13.86 16.42
N ALA A 997 0.53 -14.14 17.73
CA ALA A 997 1.68 -13.81 18.60
C ALA A 997 2.95 -14.63 18.31
N ALA A 998 2.81 -15.77 17.62
CA ALA A 998 3.93 -16.63 17.23
C ALA A 998 4.60 -16.20 15.92
N LEU A 999 3.95 -15.32 15.14
CA LEU A 999 4.49 -14.70 13.93
C LEU A 999 5.22 -13.42 14.33
#